data_AF-A6HY15-F1
#
_entry.id   AF-A6HY15-F1
#
_cell.length_a   1.000
_cell.length_b   1.000
_cell.length_c   1.000
_cell.angle_alpha   90.00
_cell.angle_beta   90.00
_cell.angle_gamma   90.00
#
_symmetry.space_group_name_H-M   'P 1'
#
loop_
_entity.id
_entity.type
_entity.pdbx_description
1 polymer ?
#
loop_
_entity_poly.entity_id
_entity_poly.type
_entity_poly.pdbx_seq_one_letter_code
_entity_poly.pdbx_strand_id
1 'polypeptide(L)'
;MPAVSKGEGMRDKALDGYSKKKYVCKLLFIFLLGHDIDFGHMEAVNLLSSNRYTEKQIGYLFISVLVNSNSELIRLINNAIKNDLASRNPTFMGLALHCIANVGSREMAEAFAGEIPKILVAGDTMDSVKQSAALCLLRLYRTSPDLVPMGDWTSRVVHLLNDQHLGVVTAATSLITTLAQKNPEEFKTSVSLAVSRLSRIVTSASTDLQDYTYYFVPAPWLSVKLLRLLQCYPPPDPAVRGRLTECLETILNKAQEPPKSKKVQHSNAKNAVLFEAISLIIHHDSEPNLLVRACNQLGQFLQHRETNLRYLALESMCTLASSEFSHEAVKTHIETVINALKTERDVSVRQRAVDLLYAMCDRSNAQQIVAEMLSYLETADYSIREEIVLKVAILAEKYAVDYTWYVDTILNLIRIAGDYVSEEVWYRVIQIVINRDDVQGYAAKTVFEALQAPACHENLVKVGGYILGEFGNLIAGDPRSSPLIQFNLLHSKFHLCSVPTRALLLSTYIKFVNLFPEVKATIQDVLRSDSQLKNADVELQQRAVEYLRLSTVASTDILATVLEEMPPFPERESSILAKLKKKKGPSTVTDLEETKRERSIDVNGGPEPVPASTSAASTPSPSADLLGLGAVPPAPTGPPPTSGGGLLVDVFSDSASAVAPLAPGSEDNFARFVCKNNGVLFENQLLQIGLKSEFRQNLGRMFIFYGNKTSTQFLNFTPTLICADDLQITSEPAD
;
A
#
# COMPACT_ATOMS: atom_id res chain seq x y z
N MET A 1 15.35 42.00 -19.47
CA MET A 1 16.81 42.18 -19.21
C MET A 1 17.27 43.40 -20.01
N PRO A 2 18.24 44.24 -19.58
CA PRO A 2 19.35 43.94 -18.66
C PRO A 2 19.51 44.97 -17.51
N ALA A 3 19.14 44.59 -16.28
CA ALA A 3 19.33 45.43 -15.08
C ALA A 3 19.34 44.64 -13.76
N VAL A 4 19.67 43.34 -13.81
CA VAL A 4 19.57 42.39 -12.68
C VAL A 4 20.80 41.48 -12.57
N SER A 5 21.69 41.47 -13.58
CA SER A 5 22.91 40.64 -13.63
C SER A 5 24.03 41.08 -12.67
N LYS A 6 23.73 41.95 -11.71
CA LYS A 6 24.59 42.36 -10.59
C LYS A 6 23.73 42.77 -9.39
N GLY A 7 24.09 42.32 -8.19
CA GLY A 7 23.42 42.66 -6.93
C GLY A 7 23.66 44.11 -6.41
N GLU A 8 24.25 44.98 -7.23
CA GLU A 8 24.62 46.36 -6.87
C GLU A 8 23.41 47.26 -6.56
N GLY A 9 22.23 46.95 -7.11
CA GLY A 9 21.01 47.77 -6.95
C GLY A 9 20.37 47.77 -5.55
N MET A 10 20.85 46.93 -4.64
CA MET A 10 20.18 46.65 -3.35
C MET A 10 21.08 46.86 -2.11
N ARG A 11 22.41 46.99 -2.28
CA ARG A 11 23.37 46.98 -1.16
C ARG A 11 23.64 48.34 -0.50
N ASP A 12 23.56 49.47 -1.23
CA ASP A 12 24.09 50.77 -0.76
C ASP A 12 23.11 51.96 -0.82
N LYS A 13 21.80 51.72 -0.72
CA LYS A 13 20.81 52.82 -0.58
C LYS A 13 19.74 52.50 0.45
N ALA A 14 19.36 53.51 1.24
CA ALA A 14 18.24 53.45 2.17
C ALA A 14 16.90 53.40 1.40
N LEU A 15 16.58 52.22 0.86
CA LEU A 15 15.35 51.97 0.10
C LEU A 15 14.12 52.13 0.98
N ASP A 16 13.12 52.86 0.48
CA ASP A 16 11.83 53.03 1.15
C ASP A 16 11.01 51.71 1.15
N GLY A 17 9.97 51.65 1.98
CA GLY A 17 9.11 50.45 2.11
C GLY A 17 8.47 50.00 0.78
N TYR A 18 8.10 50.94 -0.09
CA TYR A 18 7.55 50.62 -1.42
C TYR A 18 8.63 50.04 -2.34
N SER A 19 9.84 50.62 -2.37
CA SER A 19 10.96 50.06 -3.13
C SER A 19 11.38 48.68 -2.62
N LYS A 20 11.53 48.48 -1.30
CA LYS A 20 11.84 47.16 -0.71
C LYS A 20 10.79 46.12 -1.13
N LYS A 21 9.50 46.41 -0.95
CA LYS A 21 8.39 45.56 -1.42
C LYS A 21 8.49 45.24 -2.91
N LYS A 22 8.76 46.26 -3.75
CA LYS A 22 8.88 46.12 -5.21
C LYS A 22 10.06 45.23 -5.63
N TYR A 23 11.18 45.28 -4.93
CA TYR A 23 12.32 44.40 -5.21
C TYR A 23 12.09 42.97 -4.69
N VAL A 24 11.60 42.78 -3.47
CA VAL A 24 11.25 41.46 -2.92
C VAL A 24 10.20 40.75 -3.80
N CYS A 25 9.18 41.48 -4.28
CA CYS A 25 8.19 40.95 -5.23
C CYS A 25 8.79 40.58 -6.61
N LYS A 26 9.81 41.31 -7.09
CA LYS A 26 10.57 40.92 -8.30
C LYS A 26 11.39 39.65 -8.09
N LEU A 27 12.04 39.50 -6.92
CA LEU A 27 12.81 38.30 -6.60
C LEU A 27 11.89 37.08 -6.51
N LEU A 28 10.74 37.20 -5.85
CA LEU A 28 9.70 36.17 -5.85
C LEU A 28 9.22 35.82 -7.27
N PHE A 29 9.02 36.80 -8.14
CA PHE A 29 8.64 36.54 -9.54
C PHE A 29 9.75 35.82 -10.34
N ILE A 30 11.02 36.15 -10.10
CA ILE A 30 12.17 35.47 -10.72
C ILE A 30 12.27 34.02 -10.21
N PHE A 31 12.04 33.78 -8.92
CA PHE A 31 11.95 32.44 -8.33
C PHE A 31 10.81 31.61 -8.94
N LEU A 32 9.63 32.21 -9.10
CA LEU A 32 8.48 31.56 -9.75
C LEU A 32 8.66 31.28 -11.26
N LEU A 33 9.74 31.78 -11.88
CA LEU A 33 10.16 31.39 -13.24
C LEU A 33 11.16 30.21 -13.25
N GLY A 34 11.54 29.67 -12.08
CA GLY A 34 12.50 28.57 -11.95
C GLY A 34 13.96 29.01 -11.90
N HIS A 35 14.24 30.23 -11.43
CA HIS A 35 15.61 30.70 -11.16
C HIS A 35 15.86 30.77 -9.65
N ASP A 36 16.93 30.15 -9.16
CA ASP A 36 17.30 30.19 -7.74
C ASP A 36 17.65 31.61 -7.27
N ILE A 37 17.36 31.89 -6.00
CA ILE A 37 17.55 33.19 -5.34
C ILE A 37 18.22 32.98 -3.98
N ASP A 38 19.46 33.44 -3.85
CA ASP A 38 20.26 33.39 -2.61
C ASP A 38 20.08 34.64 -1.72
N PHE A 39 19.78 35.81 -2.31
CA PHE A 39 19.65 37.09 -1.61
C PHE A 39 18.20 37.60 -1.48
N GLY A 40 17.98 38.64 -0.67
CA GLY A 40 16.66 39.26 -0.47
C GLY A 40 15.88 38.74 0.75
N HIS A 41 16.32 37.64 1.35
CA HIS A 41 15.71 37.03 2.54
C HIS A 41 15.62 38.01 3.73
N MET A 42 16.69 38.75 4.03
CA MET A 42 16.71 39.72 5.13
C MET A 42 15.77 40.90 4.87
N GLU A 43 15.67 41.36 3.63
CA GLU A 43 14.77 42.44 3.23
C GLU A 43 13.30 42.00 3.27
N ALA A 44 13.00 40.73 2.99
CA ALA A 44 11.68 40.15 3.22
C ALA A 44 11.32 40.10 4.71
N VAL A 45 12.25 39.68 5.58
CA VAL A 45 12.06 39.71 7.05
C VAL A 45 11.83 41.13 7.55
N ASN A 46 12.56 42.13 7.03
CA ASN A 46 12.34 43.54 7.37
C ASN A 46 10.93 44.06 6.98
N LEU A 47 10.30 43.50 5.94
CA LEU A 47 8.92 43.87 5.56
C LEU A 47 7.88 43.32 6.56
N LEU A 48 8.18 42.25 7.28
CA LEU A 48 7.30 41.67 8.32
C LEU A 48 7.06 42.65 9.47
N SER A 49 7.97 43.59 9.74
CA SER A 49 7.82 44.60 10.80
C SER A 49 7.09 45.88 10.35
N SER A 50 6.70 46.02 9.07
CA SER A 50 6.04 47.24 8.58
C SER A 50 4.58 47.34 8.99
N ASN A 51 4.12 48.50 9.45
CA ASN A 51 2.71 48.73 9.76
C ASN A 51 1.76 48.70 8.54
N ARG A 52 2.29 48.51 7.32
CA ARG A 52 1.50 48.46 6.07
C ARG A 52 1.22 47.02 5.64
N TYR A 53 -0.07 46.67 5.55
CA TYR A 53 -0.54 45.36 5.10
C TYR A 53 0.16 44.86 3.81
N THR A 54 0.22 45.68 2.75
CA THR A 54 0.83 45.24 1.48
C THR A 54 2.35 44.99 1.55
N GLU A 55 3.02 45.53 2.57
CA GLU A 55 4.45 45.30 2.81
C GLU A 55 4.62 43.99 3.58
N LYS A 56 3.91 43.80 4.70
CA LYS A 56 3.85 42.51 5.43
C LYS A 56 3.44 41.35 4.52
N GLN A 57 2.40 41.51 3.70
CA GLN A 57 1.87 40.45 2.84
C GLN A 57 2.88 39.96 1.80
N ILE A 58 3.73 40.84 1.25
CA ILE A 58 4.83 40.45 0.36
C ILE A 58 5.99 39.82 1.14
N GLY A 59 6.31 40.33 2.34
CA GLY A 59 7.29 39.70 3.23
C GLY A 59 6.90 38.26 3.61
N TYR A 60 5.69 38.07 4.15
CA TYR A 60 5.14 36.78 4.54
C TYR A 60 5.02 35.81 3.36
N LEU A 61 4.61 36.30 2.18
CA LEU A 61 4.56 35.47 0.97
C LEU A 61 5.97 35.02 0.53
N PHE A 62 6.96 35.91 0.56
CA PHE A 62 8.34 35.57 0.21
C PHE A 62 8.89 34.49 1.15
N ILE A 63 8.78 34.66 2.48
CA ILE A 63 9.30 33.66 3.43
C ILE A 63 8.48 32.37 3.46
N SER A 64 7.21 32.38 3.03
CA SER A 64 6.39 31.16 2.91
C SER A 64 6.75 30.32 1.68
N VAL A 65 7.43 30.91 0.69
CA VAL A 65 7.82 30.25 -0.57
C VAL A 65 9.32 29.95 -0.60
N LEU A 66 10.16 30.87 -0.11
CA LEU A 66 11.60 30.72 0.02
C LEU A 66 11.98 30.53 1.50
N VAL A 67 11.58 29.37 2.04
CA VAL A 67 11.99 28.94 3.40
C VAL A 67 13.46 28.50 3.33
N ASN A 68 14.30 29.12 4.15
CA ASN A 68 15.73 28.85 4.23
C ASN A 68 16.08 28.32 5.63
N SER A 69 16.89 27.26 5.71
CA SER A 69 17.31 26.60 6.96
C SER A 69 18.21 27.44 7.88
N ASN A 70 18.48 28.70 7.55
CA ASN A 70 19.22 29.63 8.40
C ASN A 70 18.43 29.95 9.69
N SER A 71 18.93 29.42 10.81
CA SER A 71 18.32 29.52 12.14
C SER A 71 18.14 30.95 12.67
N GLU A 72 18.98 31.91 12.25
CA GLU A 72 18.77 33.32 12.62
C GLU A 72 17.55 33.93 11.92
N LEU A 73 17.34 33.64 10.63
CA LEU A 73 16.15 34.10 9.92
C LEU A 73 14.88 33.53 10.54
N ILE A 74 14.87 32.23 10.86
CA ILE A 74 13.74 31.56 11.53
C ILE A 74 13.42 32.22 12.87
N ARG A 75 14.44 32.53 13.69
CA ARG A 75 14.29 33.25 14.96
C ARG A 75 13.68 34.65 14.78
N LEU A 76 14.11 35.41 13.76
CA LEU A 76 13.56 36.74 13.46
C LEU A 76 12.12 36.67 12.95
N ILE A 77 11.80 35.67 12.11
CA ILE A 77 10.45 35.38 11.61
C ILE A 77 9.52 35.04 12.78
N ASN A 78 9.93 34.16 13.69
CA ASN A 78 9.13 33.80 14.87
C ASN A 78 8.86 35.01 15.77
N ASN A 79 9.82 35.92 15.94
CA ASN A 79 9.59 37.18 16.65
C ASN A 79 8.58 38.09 15.94
N ALA A 80 8.60 38.17 14.60
CA ALA A 80 7.62 38.94 13.83
C ALA A 80 6.20 38.33 13.93
N ILE A 81 6.09 37.00 13.77
CA ILE A 81 4.85 36.23 13.94
C ILE A 81 4.26 36.45 15.34
N LYS A 82 5.08 36.34 16.40
CA LYS A 82 4.62 36.53 17.78
C LYS A 82 4.08 37.94 18.03
N ASN A 83 4.74 38.96 17.49
CA ASN A 83 4.25 40.35 17.56
C ASN A 83 2.92 40.53 16.79
N ASP A 84 2.74 39.86 15.66
CA ASP A 84 1.49 39.93 14.88
C ASP A 84 0.33 39.16 15.52
N LEU A 85 0.59 38.01 16.14
CA LEU A 85 -0.40 37.30 16.97
C LEU A 85 -0.81 38.14 18.19
N ALA A 86 0.14 38.85 18.83
CA ALA A 86 -0.13 39.75 19.94
C ALA A 86 -0.82 41.07 19.53
N SER A 87 -0.75 41.47 18.25
CA SER A 87 -1.20 42.79 17.76
C SER A 87 -2.70 43.07 17.89
N ARG A 88 -3.52 42.04 18.13
CA ARG A 88 -5.00 42.06 18.06
C ARG A 88 -5.60 42.53 16.73
N ASN A 89 -4.78 42.79 15.70
CA ASN A 89 -5.27 43.12 14.36
C ASN A 89 -5.60 41.81 13.61
N PRO A 90 -6.87 41.52 13.28
CA PRO A 90 -7.27 40.25 12.68
C PRO A 90 -6.60 39.98 11.32
N THR A 91 -6.22 41.02 10.57
CA THR A 91 -5.50 40.88 9.30
C THR A 91 -4.04 40.45 9.52
N PHE A 92 -3.38 40.98 10.55
CA PHE A 92 -1.99 40.62 10.87
C PHE A 92 -1.92 39.26 11.56
N MET A 93 -2.83 38.97 12.49
CA MET A 93 -3.02 37.63 13.06
C MET A 93 -3.30 36.60 11.95
N GLY A 94 -4.12 36.95 10.95
CA GLY A 94 -4.37 36.11 9.78
C GLY A 94 -3.10 35.78 8.99
N LEU A 95 -2.31 36.79 8.61
CA LEU A 95 -1.03 36.60 7.92
C LEU A 95 -0.05 35.72 8.72
N ALA A 96 0.05 35.95 10.03
CA ALA A 96 0.89 35.15 10.93
C ALA A 96 0.45 33.68 11.00
N LEU A 97 -0.86 33.43 11.19
CA LEU A 97 -1.43 32.07 11.20
C LEU A 97 -1.26 31.36 9.85
N HIS A 98 -1.39 32.08 8.73
CA HIS A 98 -1.17 31.51 7.39
C HIS A 98 0.30 31.20 7.15
N CYS A 99 1.23 32.01 7.65
CA CYS A 99 2.66 31.71 7.59
C CYS A 99 3.00 30.41 8.35
N ILE A 100 2.51 30.26 9.59
CA ILE A 100 2.69 29.02 10.38
C ILE A 100 2.07 27.82 9.66
N ALA A 101 0.87 27.97 9.08
CA ALA A 101 0.18 26.88 8.38
C ALA A 101 0.86 26.46 7.06
N ASN A 102 1.46 27.41 6.33
CA ASN A 102 2.16 27.12 5.08
C ASN A 102 3.54 26.50 5.34
N VAL A 103 4.35 27.13 6.19
CA VAL A 103 5.73 26.69 6.49
C VAL A 103 5.72 25.44 7.37
N GLY A 104 5.09 25.51 8.55
CA GLY A 104 4.96 24.37 9.46
C GLY A 104 6.29 23.79 9.96
N SER A 105 7.31 24.62 10.20
CA SER A 105 8.60 24.13 10.72
C SER A 105 8.49 23.67 12.18
N ARG A 106 9.43 22.84 12.64
CA ARG A 106 9.44 22.32 14.01
C ARG A 106 9.59 23.45 15.03
N GLU A 107 10.43 24.43 14.75
CA GLU A 107 10.68 25.60 15.60
C GLU A 107 9.44 26.51 15.68
N MET A 108 8.64 26.60 14.61
CA MET A 108 7.33 27.28 14.65
C MET A 108 6.31 26.49 15.47
N ALA A 109 6.31 25.16 15.39
CA ALA A 109 5.44 24.32 16.22
C ALA A 109 5.78 24.50 17.71
N GLU A 110 7.06 24.44 18.08
CA GLU A 110 7.53 24.62 19.47
C GLU A 110 7.26 26.03 20.00
N ALA A 111 7.37 27.06 19.15
CA ALA A 111 7.07 28.44 19.53
C ALA A 111 5.57 28.73 19.71
N PHE A 112 4.68 28.11 18.94
CA PHE A 112 3.28 28.55 18.81
C PHE A 112 2.21 27.50 19.17
N ALA A 113 2.52 26.20 19.27
CA ALA A 113 1.51 25.17 19.55
C ALA A 113 0.74 25.39 20.88
N GLY A 114 1.39 26.00 21.87
CA GLY A 114 0.76 26.42 23.13
C GLY A 114 -0.02 27.74 23.09
N GLU A 115 0.01 28.48 21.96
CA GLU A 115 -0.69 29.76 21.76
C GLU A 115 -1.89 29.62 20.80
N ILE A 116 -1.78 28.85 19.71
CA ILE A 116 -2.86 28.73 18.70
C ILE A 116 -4.18 28.18 19.27
N PRO A 117 -4.22 27.15 20.15
CA PRO A 117 -5.47 26.68 20.77
C PRO A 117 -6.15 27.77 21.61
N LYS A 118 -5.37 28.62 22.30
CA LYS A 118 -5.89 29.73 23.11
C LYS A 118 -6.56 30.78 22.24
N ILE A 119 -5.94 31.11 21.10
CA ILE A 119 -6.54 32.03 20.09
C ILE A 119 -7.84 31.42 19.52
N LEU A 120 -7.86 30.11 19.25
CA LEU A 120 -9.03 29.44 18.68
C LEU A 120 -10.27 29.44 19.61
N VAL A 121 -10.07 29.34 20.93
CA VAL A 121 -11.16 29.31 21.93
C VAL A 121 -11.43 30.65 22.63
N ALA A 122 -10.73 31.71 22.24
CA ALA A 122 -10.91 33.05 22.79
C ALA A 122 -12.13 33.76 22.17
N GLY A 123 -13.11 34.10 23.00
CA GLY A 123 -14.40 34.64 22.57
C GLY A 123 -14.36 36.05 21.97
N ASP A 124 -13.27 36.80 22.19
CA ASP A 124 -13.01 38.12 21.59
C ASP A 124 -12.36 38.06 20.19
N THR A 125 -12.00 36.86 19.71
CA THR A 125 -11.40 36.69 18.38
C THR A 125 -12.45 36.70 17.26
N MET A 126 -12.11 37.33 16.13
CA MET A 126 -12.98 37.35 14.95
C MET A 126 -13.01 35.99 14.25
N ASP A 127 -14.14 35.69 13.61
CA ASP A 127 -14.42 34.40 13.00
C ASP A 127 -13.44 34.01 11.88
N SER A 128 -12.88 35.00 11.17
CA SER A 128 -11.80 34.82 10.18
C SER A 128 -10.47 34.37 10.82
N VAL A 129 -10.20 34.83 12.05
CA VAL A 129 -9.05 34.40 12.86
C VAL A 129 -9.30 32.99 13.40
N LYS A 130 -10.49 32.68 13.95
CA LYS A 130 -10.87 31.32 14.39
C LYS A 130 -10.71 30.29 13.26
N GLN A 131 -11.20 30.59 12.06
CA GLN A 131 -11.04 29.74 10.87
C GLN A 131 -9.56 29.46 10.55
N SER A 132 -8.74 30.50 10.55
CA SER A 132 -7.31 30.40 10.28
C SER A 132 -6.57 29.64 11.40
N ALA A 133 -6.95 29.85 12.66
CA ALA A 133 -6.36 29.19 13.83
C ALA A 133 -6.70 27.70 13.88
N ALA A 134 -7.93 27.29 13.55
CA ALA A 134 -8.31 25.88 13.48
C ALA A 134 -7.52 25.11 12.43
N LEU A 135 -7.32 25.69 11.24
CA LEU A 135 -6.54 25.07 10.17
C LEU A 135 -5.02 25.13 10.43
N CYS A 136 -4.53 26.19 11.09
CA CYS A 136 -3.16 26.27 11.58
C CYS A 136 -2.88 25.19 12.63
N LEU A 137 -3.75 25.03 13.63
CA LEU A 137 -3.62 23.99 14.66
C LEU A 137 -3.69 22.58 14.05
N LEU A 138 -4.54 22.37 13.05
CA LEU A 138 -4.59 21.14 12.27
C LEU A 138 -3.27 20.84 11.54
N ARG A 139 -2.61 21.85 10.96
CA ARG A 139 -1.28 21.69 10.36
C ARG A 139 -0.23 21.33 11.41
N LEU A 140 -0.22 22.03 12.55
CA LEU A 140 0.72 21.76 13.64
C LEU A 140 0.54 20.33 14.16
N TYR A 141 -0.69 19.89 14.47
CA TYR A 141 -0.99 18.53 14.89
C TYR A 141 -0.53 17.46 13.88
N ARG A 142 -0.68 17.71 12.57
CA ARG A 142 -0.20 16.80 11.51
C ARG A 142 1.33 16.76 11.34
N THR A 143 2.05 17.75 11.87
CA THR A 143 3.50 17.91 11.66
C THR A 143 4.30 17.66 12.94
N SER A 144 3.69 17.81 14.10
CA SER A 144 4.24 17.51 15.42
C SER A 144 3.09 17.23 16.40
N PRO A 145 2.52 16.00 16.39
CA PRO A 145 1.39 15.64 17.24
C PRO A 145 1.72 15.72 18.74
N ASP A 146 3.00 15.52 19.08
CA ASP A 146 3.57 15.57 20.42
C ASP A 146 3.46 16.95 21.09
N LEU A 147 3.46 18.03 20.30
CA LEU A 147 3.40 19.41 20.79
C LEU A 147 1.96 19.92 21.00
N VAL A 148 0.94 19.13 20.65
CA VAL A 148 -0.47 19.53 20.71
C VAL A 148 -1.22 18.63 21.71
N PRO A 149 -1.08 18.89 23.03
CA PRO A 149 -1.78 18.13 24.05
C PRO A 149 -3.29 18.40 24.04
N MET A 150 -4.08 17.35 24.23
CA MET A 150 -5.51 17.46 24.51
C MET A 150 -5.69 18.19 25.85
N GLY A 151 -6.60 19.16 25.92
CA GLY A 151 -6.71 20.03 27.09
C GLY A 151 -8.06 20.74 27.22
N ASP A 152 -8.12 21.75 28.09
CA ASP A 152 -9.32 22.53 28.42
C ASP A 152 -9.98 23.24 27.21
N TRP A 153 -9.30 23.28 26.07
CA TRP A 153 -9.78 23.83 24.81
C TRP A 153 -10.71 22.87 24.04
N THR A 154 -10.66 21.55 24.27
CA THR A 154 -11.38 20.56 23.46
C THR A 154 -12.90 20.79 23.46
N SER A 155 -13.53 20.90 24.62
CA SER A 155 -14.98 21.11 24.76
C SER A 155 -15.45 22.41 24.09
N ARG A 156 -14.62 23.46 24.12
CA ARG A 156 -14.86 24.73 23.41
C ARG A 156 -14.69 24.59 21.90
N VAL A 157 -13.73 23.80 21.42
CA VAL A 157 -13.58 23.48 19.99
C VAL A 157 -14.76 22.66 19.47
N VAL A 158 -15.29 21.71 20.25
CA VAL A 158 -16.55 21.02 19.90
C VAL A 158 -17.73 22.00 19.86
N HIS A 159 -17.79 22.98 20.76
CA HIS A 159 -18.81 24.03 20.73
C HIS A 159 -18.75 24.92 19.47
N LEU A 160 -17.61 25.04 18.79
CA LEU A 160 -17.52 25.76 17.51
C LEU A 160 -18.39 25.12 16.39
N LEU A 161 -18.81 23.87 16.53
CA LEU A 161 -19.84 23.28 15.64
C LEU A 161 -21.20 23.96 15.78
N ASN A 162 -21.42 24.69 16.88
CA ASN A 162 -22.63 25.46 17.13
C ASN A 162 -22.55 26.95 16.77
N ASP A 163 -21.43 27.42 16.21
CA ASP A 163 -21.24 28.81 15.77
C ASP A 163 -22.32 29.24 14.72
N GLN A 164 -22.54 30.54 14.58
CA GLN A 164 -23.40 31.11 13.54
C GLN A 164 -22.68 31.18 12.19
N HIS A 165 -21.37 31.44 12.18
CA HIS A 165 -20.59 31.55 10.96
C HIS A 165 -20.20 30.16 10.43
N LEU A 166 -20.86 29.70 9.37
CA LEU A 166 -20.64 28.36 8.82
C LEU A 166 -19.19 28.09 8.36
N GLY A 167 -18.41 29.12 8.06
CA GLY A 167 -16.96 28.99 7.83
C GLY A 167 -16.20 28.52 9.08
N VAL A 168 -16.56 28.99 10.28
CA VAL A 168 -15.95 28.54 11.55
C VAL A 168 -16.27 27.07 11.77
N VAL A 169 -17.54 26.67 11.60
CA VAL A 169 -17.97 25.26 11.62
C VAL A 169 -17.14 24.45 10.60
N THR A 170 -17.01 24.94 9.36
CA THR A 170 -16.28 24.27 8.26
C THR A 170 -14.79 24.08 8.56
N ALA A 171 -14.16 24.96 9.35
CA ALA A 171 -12.78 24.82 9.81
C ALA A 171 -12.69 23.88 11.03
N ALA A 172 -13.55 24.08 12.03
CA ALA A 172 -13.61 23.27 13.25
C ALA A 172 -13.88 21.80 12.95
N THR A 173 -14.81 21.47 12.04
CA THR A 173 -15.07 20.08 11.62
C THR A 173 -13.80 19.42 11.09
N SER A 174 -12.99 20.07 10.24
CA SER A 174 -11.75 19.47 9.73
C SER A 174 -10.68 19.24 10.80
N LEU A 175 -10.61 20.10 11.81
CA LEU A 175 -9.77 19.89 12.98
C LEU A 175 -10.28 18.66 13.76
N ILE A 176 -11.55 18.66 14.16
CA ILE A 176 -12.19 17.60 14.94
C ILE A 176 -12.09 16.24 14.23
N THR A 177 -12.36 16.14 12.93
CA THR A 177 -12.22 14.88 12.15
C THR A 177 -10.82 14.29 12.24
N THR A 178 -9.77 15.12 12.29
CA THR A 178 -8.38 14.63 12.35
C THR A 178 -7.95 14.30 13.79
N LEU A 179 -8.47 15.00 14.80
CA LEU A 179 -8.20 14.69 16.21
C LEU A 179 -8.97 13.44 16.67
N ALA A 180 -10.24 13.30 16.27
CA ALA A 180 -11.10 12.17 16.60
C ALA A 180 -10.52 10.81 16.14
N GLN A 181 -9.72 10.79 15.06
CA GLN A 181 -9.04 9.58 14.57
C GLN A 181 -8.06 8.96 15.57
N LYS A 182 -7.47 9.75 16.48
CA LYS A 182 -6.63 9.24 17.58
C LYS A 182 -7.29 9.37 18.96
N ASN A 183 -8.28 10.25 19.10
CA ASN A 183 -8.93 10.54 20.38
C ASN A 183 -10.48 10.54 20.24
N PRO A 184 -11.13 9.38 19.95
CA PRO A 184 -12.55 9.35 19.64
C PRO A 184 -13.43 9.83 20.82
N GLU A 185 -13.19 9.32 22.03
CA GLU A 185 -14.04 9.56 23.20
C GLU A 185 -14.11 11.04 23.61
N GLU A 186 -12.97 11.74 23.56
CA GLU A 186 -12.87 13.17 23.93
C GLU A 186 -13.73 14.05 22.98
N PHE A 187 -13.78 13.72 21.70
CA PHE A 187 -14.56 14.44 20.69
C PHE A 187 -15.97 13.86 20.44
N LYS A 188 -16.38 12.80 21.15
CA LYS A 188 -17.64 12.06 20.97
C LYS A 188 -18.89 12.93 21.07
N THR A 189 -18.85 13.97 21.89
CA THR A 189 -19.91 14.99 22.00
C THR A 189 -20.20 15.74 20.70
N SER A 190 -19.24 15.78 19.77
CA SER A 190 -19.41 16.39 18.43
C SER A 190 -20.46 15.69 17.57
N VAL A 191 -20.68 14.38 17.74
CA VAL A 191 -21.60 13.57 16.90
C VAL A 191 -23.03 14.10 16.97
N SER A 192 -23.56 14.33 18.17
CA SER A 192 -24.91 14.86 18.38
C SER A 192 -25.10 16.26 17.79
N LEU A 193 -24.05 17.11 17.88
CA LEU A 193 -24.04 18.44 17.27
C LEU A 193 -23.95 18.37 15.74
N ALA A 194 -23.11 17.49 15.19
CA ALA A 194 -22.92 17.30 13.76
C ALA A 194 -24.20 16.80 13.08
N VAL A 195 -24.87 15.78 13.64
CA VAL A 195 -26.19 15.32 13.15
C VAL A 195 -27.23 16.43 13.21
N SER A 196 -27.30 17.17 14.32
CA SER A 196 -28.29 18.24 14.51
C SER A 196 -28.00 19.50 13.68
N ARG A 197 -26.76 19.69 13.21
CA ARG A 197 -26.37 20.73 12.24
C ARG A 197 -26.64 20.28 10.81
N LEU A 198 -26.29 19.04 10.47
CA LEU A 198 -26.56 18.46 9.16
C LEU A 198 -28.06 18.41 8.86
N SER A 199 -28.90 17.97 9.82
CA SER A 199 -30.36 17.91 9.65
C SER A 199 -30.97 19.29 9.37
N ARG A 200 -30.49 20.34 10.07
CA ARG A 200 -30.87 21.74 9.81
C ARG A 200 -30.40 22.23 8.43
N ILE A 201 -29.20 21.87 7.99
CA ILE A 201 -28.69 22.26 6.67
C ILE A 201 -29.52 21.59 5.56
N VAL A 202 -29.78 20.28 5.63
CA VAL A 202 -30.54 19.59 4.58
C VAL A 202 -32.03 19.91 4.58
N THR A 203 -32.61 20.41 5.68
CA THR A 203 -34.01 20.87 5.74
C THR A 203 -34.18 22.36 5.42
N SER A 204 -33.12 23.17 5.49
CA SER A 204 -33.17 24.62 5.20
C SER A 204 -33.72 24.96 3.82
N ALA A 205 -34.38 26.12 3.72
CA ALA A 205 -34.86 26.68 2.47
C ALA A 205 -33.74 27.47 1.76
N SER A 206 -33.89 27.68 0.46
CA SER A 206 -32.94 28.43 -0.38
C SER A 206 -32.70 29.88 0.06
N THR A 207 -33.53 30.40 0.96
CA THR A 207 -33.50 31.75 1.54
C THR A 207 -32.58 31.87 2.76
N ASP A 208 -32.25 30.77 3.42
CA ASP A 208 -31.80 30.81 4.82
C ASP A 208 -30.28 30.89 4.95
N LEU A 209 -29.56 30.32 3.97
CA LEU A 209 -28.11 30.15 3.97
C LEU A 209 -27.48 30.81 2.74
N GLN A 210 -27.85 32.06 2.44
CA GLN A 210 -27.59 32.70 1.13
C GLN A 210 -26.10 32.68 0.73
N ASP A 211 -25.20 33.13 1.61
CA ASP A 211 -23.75 33.16 1.37
C ASP A 211 -23.12 31.77 1.16
N TYR A 212 -23.76 30.72 1.68
CA TYR A 212 -23.28 29.34 1.67
C TYR A 212 -24.11 28.43 0.74
N THR A 213 -25.06 28.97 -0.03
CA THR A 213 -25.89 28.22 -0.97
C THR A 213 -25.27 28.21 -2.35
N TYR A 214 -24.57 27.12 -2.67
CA TYR A 214 -23.90 26.96 -3.96
C TYR A 214 -24.83 26.31 -4.98
N TYR A 215 -25.25 27.06 -6.01
CA TYR A 215 -26.08 26.57 -7.11
C TYR A 215 -27.35 25.82 -6.63
N PHE A 216 -28.11 26.42 -5.71
CA PHE A 216 -29.31 25.84 -5.07
C PHE A 216 -29.05 24.59 -4.20
N VAL A 217 -27.80 24.30 -3.82
CA VAL A 217 -27.45 23.28 -2.82
C VAL A 217 -26.97 23.99 -1.54
N PRO A 218 -27.62 23.76 -0.37
CA PRO A 218 -27.22 24.40 0.87
C PRO A 218 -25.92 23.81 1.41
N ALA A 219 -24.89 24.64 1.58
CA ALA A 219 -23.61 24.35 2.22
C ALA A 219 -23.00 22.96 1.89
N PRO A 220 -22.80 22.60 0.60
CA PRO A 220 -22.43 21.23 0.20
C PRO A 220 -21.12 20.75 0.83
N TRP A 221 -20.07 21.58 0.84
CA TRP A 221 -18.78 21.21 1.42
C TRP A 221 -18.83 21.03 2.95
N LEU A 222 -19.70 21.77 3.64
CA LEU A 222 -19.91 21.58 5.08
C LEU A 222 -20.68 20.27 5.32
N SER A 223 -21.72 20.00 4.53
CA SER A 223 -22.47 18.74 4.60
C SER A 223 -21.56 17.52 4.39
N VAL A 224 -20.68 17.55 3.38
CA VAL A 224 -19.64 16.54 3.14
C VAL A 224 -18.71 16.41 4.36
N LYS A 225 -18.17 17.52 4.90
CA LYS A 225 -17.30 17.44 6.09
C LYS A 225 -18.00 16.87 7.33
N LEU A 226 -19.28 17.19 7.54
CA LEU A 226 -20.06 16.66 8.66
C LEU A 226 -20.33 15.15 8.48
N LEU A 227 -20.68 14.70 7.28
CA LEU A 227 -20.82 13.27 6.96
C LEU A 227 -19.48 12.51 7.15
N ARG A 228 -18.36 13.09 6.71
CA ARG A 228 -17.02 12.51 6.90
C ARG A 228 -16.55 12.52 8.36
N LEU A 229 -17.00 13.47 9.19
CA LEU A 229 -16.82 13.42 10.65
C LEU A 229 -17.62 12.27 11.28
N LEU A 230 -18.85 12.02 10.82
CA LEU A 230 -19.67 10.92 11.33
C LEU A 230 -19.10 9.54 10.96
N GLN A 231 -18.32 9.44 9.88
CA GLN A 231 -17.53 8.24 9.52
C GLN A 231 -16.31 8.01 10.43
N CYS A 232 -16.01 8.88 11.40
CA CYS A 232 -15.01 8.61 12.43
C CYS A 232 -15.62 7.97 13.70
N TYR A 233 -16.92 7.65 13.68
CA TYR A 233 -17.67 7.17 14.83
C TYR A 233 -18.63 6.03 14.46
N PRO A 234 -18.89 5.08 15.37
CA PRO A 234 -19.94 4.08 15.20
C PRO A 234 -21.34 4.72 15.20
N PRO A 235 -22.39 3.98 14.80
CA PRO A 235 -23.77 4.46 14.79
C PRO A 235 -24.21 5.06 16.15
N PRO A 236 -24.79 6.28 16.18
CA PRO A 236 -25.04 7.01 17.42
C PRO A 236 -26.21 6.44 18.25
N ASP A 237 -26.43 7.02 19.44
CA ASP A 237 -27.54 6.69 20.35
C ASP A 237 -28.92 6.76 19.66
N PRO A 238 -29.93 5.95 20.06
CA PRO A 238 -31.17 5.79 19.31
C PRO A 238 -31.90 7.09 18.91
N ALA A 239 -31.96 8.08 19.81
CA ALA A 239 -32.62 9.36 19.53
C ALA A 239 -31.85 10.27 18.54
N VAL A 240 -30.52 10.13 18.47
CA VAL A 240 -29.67 10.81 17.48
C VAL A 240 -29.67 10.03 16.17
N ARG A 241 -29.71 8.68 16.24
CA ARG A 241 -29.79 7.77 15.10
C ARG A 241 -31.03 8.00 14.26
N GLY A 242 -32.22 8.09 14.85
CA GLY A 242 -33.45 8.40 14.12
C GLY A 242 -33.33 9.68 13.27
N ARG A 243 -32.81 10.76 13.86
CA ARG A 243 -32.55 12.03 13.16
C ARG A 243 -31.49 11.91 12.06
N LEU A 244 -30.48 11.05 12.23
CA LEU A 244 -29.49 10.75 11.19
C LEU A 244 -30.12 9.97 10.04
N THR A 245 -30.93 8.95 10.32
CA THR A 245 -31.68 8.18 9.32
C THR A 245 -32.64 9.08 8.52
N GLU A 246 -33.46 9.89 9.17
CA GLU A 246 -34.32 10.92 8.52
C GLU A 246 -33.53 11.87 7.62
N CYS A 247 -32.34 12.29 8.08
CA CYS A 247 -31.45 13.18 7.33
C CYS A 247 -30.87 12.49 6.08
N LEU A 248 -30.47 11.21 6.19
CA LEU A 248 -29.96 10.40 5.08
C LEU A 248 -31.05 10.07 4.07
N GLU A 249 -32.26 9.73 4.53
CA GLU A 249 -33.43 9.58 3.65
C GLU A 249 -33.78 10.89 2.93
N THR A 250 -33.66 12.04 3.60
CA THR A 250 -33.85 13.36 2.97
C THR A 250 -32.82 13.63 1.89
N ILE A 251 -31.56 13.22 2.07
CA ILE A 251 -30.51 13.33 1.05
C ILE A 251 -30.81 12.40 -0.14
N LEU A 252 -31.22 11.15 0.10
CA LEU A 252 -31.62 10.19 -0.94
C LEU A 252 -32.86 10.67 -1.72
N ASN A 253 -33.87 11.22 -1.05
CA ASN A 253 -35.04 11.84 -1.69
C ASN A 253 -34.61 13.01 -2.60
N LYS A 254 -33.73 13.88 -2.12
CA LYS A 254 -33.18 15.01 -2.89
C LYS A 254 -32.28 14.57 -4.05
N ALA A 255 -31.72 13.37 -4.03
CA ALA A 255 -31.04 12.78 -5.20
C ALA A 255 -32.04 12.53 -6.34
N GLN A 256 -33.21 11.99 -6.01
CA GLN A 256 -34.28 11.63 -6.95
C GLN A 256 -35.12 12.83 -7.42
N GLU A 257 -35.15 13.93 -6.64
CA GLU A 257 -35.75 15.20 -7.09
C GLU A 257 -35.15 15.68 -8.44
N PRO A 258 -35.99 16.14 -9.39
CA PRO A 258 -35.53 16.68 -10.66
C PRO A 258 -34.61 17.91 -10.44
N PRO A 259 -33.54 18.08 -11.25
CA PRO A 259 -32.52 19.08 -11.00
C PRO A 259 -33.06 20.50 -11.11
N LYS A 260 -32.91 21.29 -10.04
CA LYS A 260 -33.35 22.70 -9.94
C LYS A 260 -32.56 23.62 -10.86
N SER A 261 -31.41 23.17 -11.36
CA SER A 261 -30.67 23.83 -12.44
C SER A 261 -30.02 22.81 -13.37
N LYS A 262 -30.02 23.10 -14.69
CA LYS A 262 -29.32 22.31 -15.71
C LYS A 262 -27.79 22.53 -15.75
N LYS A 263 -27.25 23.40 -14.89
CA LYS A 263 -25.81 23.68 -14.81
C LYS A 263 -25.09 22.53 -14.07
N VAL A 264 -24.03 21.97 -14.65
CA VAL A 264 -23.29 20.82 -14.10
C VAL A 264 -22.80 21.04 -12.66
N GLN A 265 -22.52 22.28 -12.26
CA GLN A 265 -22.13 22.60 -10.88
C GLN A 265 -23.22 22.27 -9.85
N HIS A 266 -24.51 22.34 -10.21
CA HIS A 266 -25.63 21.89 -9.37
C HIS A 266 -25.62 20.37 -9.20
N SER A 267 -25.44 19.63 -10.30
CA SER A 267 -25.32 18.16 -10.30
C SER A 267 -24.16 17.72 -9.40
N ASN A 268 -22.96 18.25 -9.64
CA ASN A 268 -21.76 17.87 -8.91
C ASN A 268 -21.85 18.21 -7.41
N ALA A 269 -22.41 19.37 -7.06
CA ALA A 269 -22.58 19.76 -5.65
C ALA A 269 -23.63 18.91 -4.93
N LYS A 270 -24.73 18.54 -5.61
CA LYS A 270 -25.76 17.62 -5.06
C LYS A 270 -25.18 16.22 -4.87
N ASN A 271 -24.46 15.72 -5.89
CA ASN A 271 -23.94 14.36 -5.91
C ASN A 271 -22.75 14.18 -4.95
N ALA A 272 -21.93 15.21 -4.69
CA ALA A 272 -20.87 15.15 -3.68
C ALA A 272 -21.43 14.88 -2.26
N VAL A 273 -22.51 15.54 -1.87
CA VAL A 273 -23.19 15.27 -0.58
C VAL A 273 -23.80 13.87 -0.57
N LEU A 274 -24.35 13.41 -1.70
CA LEU A 274 -24.93 12.08 -1.84
C LEU A 274 -23.88 10.96 -1.73
N PHE A 275 -22.73 11.06 -2.40
CA PHE A 275 -21.67 10.05 -2.33
C PHE A 275 -21.07 9.95 -0.93
N GLU A 276 -20.88 11.06 -0.22
CA GLU A 276 -20.42 11.05 1.18
C GLU A 276 -21.48 10.48 2.13
N ALA A 277 -22.77 10.69 1.85
CA ALA A 277 -23.88 10.09 2.59
C ALA A 277 -23.97 8.57 2.35
N ILE A 278 -23.80 8.12 1.10
CA ILE A 278 -23.69 6.69 0.75
C ILE A 278 -22.48 6.06 1.42
N SER A 279 -21.33 6.75 1.47
CA SER A 279 -20.13 6.30 2.16
C SER A 279 -20.35 6.14 3.67
N LEU A 280 -21.12 7.03 4.30
CA LEU A 280 -21.53 6.89 5.71
C LEU A 280 -22.49 5.70 5.91
N ILE A 281 -23.46 5.50 5.02
CA ILE A 281 -24.39 4.35 5.06
C ILE A 281 -23.62 3.02 4.96
N ILE A 282 -22.66 2.91 4.03
CA ILE A 282 -21.82 1.72 3.87
C ILE A 282 -20.92 1.51 5.09
N HIS A 283 -20.34 2.57 5.66
CA HIS A 283 -19.47 2.47 6.83
C HIS A 283 -20.21 2.06 8.12
N HIS A 284 -21.48 2.42 8.26
CA HIS A 284 -22.29 2.07 9.43
C HIS A 284 -22.95 0.68 9.33
N ASP A 285 -23.21 0.19 8.10
CA ASP A 285 -23.73 -1.16 7.77
C ASP A 285 -24.92 -1.66 8.61
N SER A 286 -25.71 -0.73 9.18
CA SER A 286 -26.72 -1.02 10.21
C SER A 286 -28.17 -0.93 9.76
N GLU A 287 -28.43 -0.36 8.58
CA GLU A 287 -29.78 -0.02 8.11
C GLU A 287 -30.00 -0.56 6.67
N PRO A 288 -30.47 -1.80 6.50
CA PRO A 288 -30.61 -2.44 5.19
C PRO A 288 -31.46 -1.66 4.18
N ASN A 289 -32.49 -0.94 4.65
CA ASN A 289 -33.29 -0.04 3.80
C ASN A 289 -32.43 1.05 3.14
N LEU A 290 -31.55 1.70 3.91
CA LEU A 290 -30.64 2.72 3.38
C LEU A 290 -29.62 2.14 2.40
N LEU A 291 -29.07 0.95 2.69
CA LEU A 291 -28.13 0.25 1.82
C LEU A 291 -28.75 -0.13 0.47
N VAL A 292 -29.97 -0.70 0.47
CA VAL A 292 -30.70 -1.04 -0.76
C VAL A 292 -31.08 0.22 -1.56
N ARG A 293 -31.53 1.28 -0.88
CA ARG A 293 -31.81 2.58 -1.54
C ARG A 293 -30.55 3.21 -2.14
N ALA A 294 -29.40 3.12 -1.46
CA ALA A 294 -28.11 3.56 -1.96
C ALA A 294 -27.69 2.75 -3.21
N CYS A 295 -27.74 1.42 -3.14
CA CYS A 295 -27.40 0.52 -4.26
C CYS A 295 -28.22 0.86 -5.53
N ASN A 296 -29.54 0.95 -5.40
CA ASN A 296 -30.43 1.34 -6.48
C ASN A 296 -30.11 2.73 -7.06
N GLN A 297 -29.70 3.68 -6.22
CA GLN A 297 -29.31 5.03 -6.67
C GLN A 297 -27.97 5.02 -7.43
N LEU A 298 -27.01 4.19 -7.00
CA LEU A 298 -25.75 3.95 -7.74
C LEU A 298 -26.01 3.25 -9.08
N GLY A 299 -26.95 2.29 -9.13
CA GLY A 299 -27.34 1.57 -10.35
C GLY A 299 -27.87 2.51 -11.45
N GLN A 300 -28.62 3.54 -11.06
CA GLN A 300 -29.03 4.61 -11.99
C GLN A 300 -27.84 5.43 -12.51
N PHE A 301 -26.81 5.67 -11.67
CA PHE A 301 -25.61 6.39 -12.10
C PHE A 301 -24.72 5.61 -13.07
N LEU A 302 -24.72 4.27 -13.03
CA LEU A 302 -24.02 3.43 -14.04
C LEU A 302 -24.53 3.68 -15.48
N GLN A 303 -25.81 4.04 -15.63
CA GLN A 303 -26.43 4.36 -16.92
C GLN A 303 -26.35 5.85 -17.28
N HIS A 304 -25.73 6.69 -16.43
CA HIS A 304 -25.70 8.14 -16.65
C HIS A 304 -24.69 8.55 -17.73
N ARG A 305 -24.96 9.66 -18.42
CA ARG A 305 -24.13 10.15 -19.54
C ARG A 305 -22.76 10.71 -19.13
N GLU A 306 -22.53 10.91 -17.83
CA GLU A 306 -21.29 11.49 -17.30
C GLU A 306 -20.36 10.38 -16.79
N THR A 307 -19.20 10.22 -17.42
CA THR A 307 -18.14 9.26 -17.04
C THR A 307 -17.75 9.38 -15.57
N ASN A 308 -17.67 10.61 -15.02
CA ASN A 308 -17.32 10.84 -13.62
C ASN A 308 -18.32 10.21 -12.63
N LEU A 309 -19.62 10.23 -12.95
CA LEU A 309 -20.64 9.61 -12.09
C LEU A 309 -20.65 8.08 -12.23
N ARG A 310 -20.36 7.55 -13.43
CA ARG A 310 -20.18 6.11 -13.65
C ARG A 310 -18.96 5.57 -12.89
N TYR A 311 -17.82 6.28 -12.94
CA TYR A 311 -16.62 5.96 -12.16
C TYR A 311 -16.91 5.91 -10.65
N LEU A 312 -17.46 7.00 -10.08
CA LEU A 312 -17.75 7.09 -8.65
C LEU A 312 -18.81 6.08 -8.19
N ALA A 313 -19.76 5.72 -9.05
CA ALA A 313 -20.75 4.70 -8.77
C ALA A 313 -20.14 3.29 -8.71
N LEU A 314 -19.24 2.93 -9.64
CA LEU A 314 -18.51 1.66 -9.59
C LEU A 314 -17.61 1.57 -8.34
N GLU A 315 -16.91 2.66 -8.00
CA GLU A 315 -16.09 2.74 -6.79
C GLU A 315 -16.94 2.56 -5.51
N SER A 316 -18.06 3.27 -5.40
CA SER A 316 -18.96 3.17 -4.24
C SER A 316 -19.63 1.80 -4.14
N MET A 317 -20.05 1.21 -5.26
CA MET A 317 -20.59 -0.15 -5.31
C MET A 317 -19.56 -1.19 -4.89
N CYS A 318 -18.27 -1.00 -5.19
CA CYS A 318 -17.23 -1.96 -4.84
C CYS A 318 -17.08 -2.12 -3.32
N THR A 319 -17.31 -1.06 -2.54
CA THR A 319 -17.35 -1.11 -1.08
C THR A 319 -18.68 -1.65 -0.55
N LEU A 320 -19.79 -1.36 -1.25
CA LEU A 320 -21.14 -1.85 -0.91
C LEU A 320 -21.27 -3.37 -1.19
N ALA A 321 -20.54 -3.93 -2.15
CA ALA A 321 -20.52 -5.35 -2.48
C ALA A 321 -19.96 -6.26 -1.38
N SER A 322 -19.15 -5.71 -0.45
CA SER A 322 -18.63 -6.42 0.73
C SER A 322 -19.57 -6.42 1.95
N SER A 323 -20.69 -5.71 1.90
CA SER A 323 -21.73 -5.77 2.95
C SER A 323 -22.66 -6.97 2.72
N GLU A 324 -22.86 -7.78 3.76
CA GLU A 324 -23.72 -8.97 3.72
C GLU A 324 -25.19 -8.61 3.43
N PHE A 325 -25.66 -7.45 3.92
CA PHE A 325 -27.05 -7.01 3.75
C PHE A 325 -27.39 -6.51 2.34
N SER A 326 -26.39 -6.14 1.54
CA SER A 326 -26.60 -5.49 0.24
C SER A 326 -25.95 -6.18 -0.95
N HIS A 327 -25.19 -7.25 -0.71
CA HIS A 327 -24.57 -8.10 -1.74
C HIS A 327 -25.57 -8.55 -2.83
N GLU A 328 -26.77 -9.02 -2.45
CA GLU A 328 -27.81 -9.41 -3.42
C GLU A 328 -28.38 -8.22 -4.22
N ALA A 329 -28.45 -7.02 -3.63
CA ALA A 329 -28.88 -5.83 -4.36
C ALA A 329 -27.85 -5.44 -5.45
N VAL A 330 -26.55 -5.57 -5.16
CA VAL A 330 -25.48 -5.34 -6.15
C VAL A 330 -25.57 -6.33 -7.31
N LYS A 331 -25.86 -7.61 -7.05
CA LYS A 331 -26.02 -8.63 -8.12
C LYS A 331 -27.09 -8.26 -9.14
N THR A 332 -28.17 -7.57 -8.75
CA THR A 332 -29.21 -7.11 -9.69
C THR A 332 -28.67 -6.15 -10.78
N HIS A 333 -27.48 -5.59 -10.59
CA HIS A 333 -26.82 -4.66 -11.51
C HIS A 333 -25.66 -5.30 -12.30
N ILE A 334 -25.44 -6.63 -12.20
CA ILE A 334 -24.34 -7.33 -12.90
C ILE A 334 -24.32 -7.04 -14.41
N GLU A 335 -25.46 -7.16 -15.10
CA GLU A 335 -25.57 -6.88 -16.54
C GLU A 335 -25.22 -5.44 -16.90
N THR A 336 -25.60 -4.47 -16.05
CA THR A 336 -25.22 -3.06 -16.26
C THR A 336 -23.73 -2.81 -16.04
N VAL A 337 -23.05 -3.58 -15.18
CA VAL A 337 -21.60 -3.49 -14.99
C VAL A 337 -20.84 -4.19 -16.13
N ILE A 338 -21.30 -5.34 -16.61
CA ILE A 338 -20.76 -6.02 -17.81
C ILE A 338 -20.91 -5.12 -19.03
N ASN A 339 -22.07 -4.48 -19.22
CA ASN A 339 -22.30 -3.54 -20.31
C ASN A 339 -21.41 -2.28 -20.18
N ALA A 340 -21.20 -1.76 -18.97
CA ALA A 340 -20.25 -0.67 -18.73
C ALA A 340 -18.81 -1.05 -19.10
N LEU A 341 -18.34 -2.25 -18.70
CA LEU A 341 -17.02 -2.77 -19.05
C LEU A 341 -16.81 -2.85 -20.57
N LYS A 342 -17.81 -3.32 -21.31
CA LYS A 342 -17.77 -3.46 -22.77
C LYS A 342 -17.86 -2.13 -23.52
N THR A 343 -18.72 -1.21 -23.07
CA THR A 343 -19.06 0.01 -23.84
C THR A 343 -18.25 1.25 -23.45
N GLU A 344 -17.64 1.27 -22.26
CA GLU A 344 -16.81 2.41 -21.86
C GLU A 344 -15.52 2.49 -22.68
N ARG A 345 -15.04 3.73 -22.85
CA ARG A 345 -13.77 4.04 -23.52
C ARG A 345 -12.63 4.33 -22.54
N ASP A 346 -12.95 4.64 -21.29
CA ASP A 346 -11.98 5.03 -20.28
C ASP A 346 -11.45 3.80 -19.52
N VAL A 347 -10.12 3.65 -19.48
CA VAL A 347 -9.45 2.50 -18.89
C VAL A 347 -9.65 2.45 -17.37
N SER A 348 -9.74 3.59 -16.68
CA SER A 348 -9.95 3.64 -15.23
C SER A 348 -11.38 3.22 -14.84
N VAL A 349 -12.38 3.56 -15.67
CA VAL A 349 -13.75 3.08 -15.47
C VAL A 349 -13.84 1.57 -15.70
N ARG A 350 -13.18 1.05 -16.74
CA ARG A 350 -13.09 -0.40 -17.00
C ARG A 350 -12.39 -1.14 -15.85
N GLN A 351 -11.29 -0.60 -15.31
CA GLN A 351 -10.63 -1.15 -14.12
C GLN A 351 -11.59 -1.27 -12.93
N ARG A 352 -12.34 -0.19 -12.62
CA ARG A 352 -13.34 -0.21 -11.53
C ARG A 352 -14.51 -1.15 -11.79
N ALA A 353 -14.91 -1.35 -13.05
CA ALA A 353 -15.90 -2.37 -13.41
C ALA A 353 -15.37 -3.80 -13.16
N VAL A 354 -14.08 -4.07 -13.47
CA VAL A 354 -13.43 -5.35 -13.16
C VAL A 354 -13.25 -5.56 -11.64
N ASP A 355 -12.87 -4.53 -10.87
CA ASP A 355 -12.83 -4.60 -9.40
C ASP A 355 -14.23 -4.91 -8.81
N LEU A 356 -15.27 -4.24 -9.29
CA LEU A 356 -16.65 -4.48 -8.85
C LEU A 356 -17.16 -5.88 -9.23
N LEU A 357 -16.87 -6.36 -10.45
CA LEU A 357 -17.19 -7.72 -10.86
C LEU A 357 -16.46 -8.76 -10.00
N TYR A 358 -15.20 -8.52 -9.65
CA TYR A 358 -14.44 -9.36 -8.72
C TYR A 358 -15.05 -9.35 -7.31
N ALA A 359 -15.49 -8.18 -6.81
CA ALA A 359 -16.08 -8.03 -5.48
C ALA A 359 -17.48 -8.65 -5.34
N MET A 360 -18.34 -8.57 -6.38
CA MET A 360 -19.67 -9.19 -6.38
C MET A 360 -19.66 -10.69 -6.75
N CYS A 361 -18.50 -11.26 -7.05
CA CYS A 361 -18.40 -12.62 -7.57
C CYS A 361 -18.68 -13.66 -6.47
N ASP A 362 -19.54 -14.63 -6.78
CA ASP A 362 -19.92 -15.75 -5.94
C ASP A 362 -20.07 -17.06 -6.76
N ARG A 363 -20.50 -18.15 -6.12
CA ARG A 363 -20.70 -19.45 -6.79
C ARG A 363 -21.84 -19.47 -7.83
N SER A 364 -22.74 -18.49 -7.85
CA SER A 364 -23.84 -18.41 -8.81
C SER A 364 -23.45 -17.70 -10.10
N ASN A 365 -22.61 -16.66 -10.01
CA ASN A 365 -22.26 -15.79 -11.13
C ASN A 365 -20.81 -15.99 -11.67
N ALA A 366 -19.95 -16.75 -10.97
CA ALA A 366 -18.54 -16.92 -11.35
C ALA A 366 -18.31 -17.34 -12.81
N GLN A 367 -19.11 -18.26 -13.36
CA GLN A 367 -18.95 -18.70 -14.75
C GLN A 367 -19.20 -17.56 -15.75
N GLN A 368 -20.24 -16.74 -15.53
CA GLN A 368 -20.54 -15.58 -16.35
C GLN A 368 -19.45 -14.50 -16.21
N ILE A 369 -19.04 -14.20 -14.98
CA ILE A 369 -18.03 -13.17 -14.70
C ILE A 369 -16.66 -13.54 -15.31
N VAL A 370 -16.23 -14.79 -15.16
CA VAL A 370 -14.97 -15.29 -15.74
C VAL A 370 -15.00 -15.26 -17.27
N ALA A 371 -16.10 -15.68 -17.90
CA ALA A 371 -16.24 -15.63 -19.35
C ALA A 371 -16.14 -14.19 -19.88
N GLU A 372 -16.76 -13.22 -19.21
CA GLU A 372 -16.71 -11.81 -19.60
C GLU A 372 -15.36 -11.15 -19.29
N MET A 373 -14.67 -11.55 -18.21
CA MET A 373 -13.30 -11.11 -17.95
C MET A 373 -12.30 -11.66 -19.00
N LEU A 374 -12.46 -12.92 -19.44
CA LEU A 374 -11.66 -13.49 -20.53
C LEU A 374 -11.92 -12.80 -21.87
N SER A 375 -13.20 -12.55 -22.20
CA SER A 375 -13.62 -11.78 -23.38
C SER A 375 -13.01 -10.36 -23.39
N TYR A 376 -13.03 -9.67 -22.25
CA TYR A 376 -12.37 -8.37 -22.11
C TYR A 376 -10.85 -8.47 -22.26
N LEU A 377 -10.22 -9.50 -21.68
CA LEU A 377 -8.76 -9.69 -21.67
C LEU A 377 -8.13 -9.77 -23.07
N GLU A 378 -8.84 -10.30 -24.06
CA GLU A 378 -8.36 -10.32 -25.47
C GLU A 378 -8.11 -8.89 -25.99
N THR A 379 -8.97 -7.93 -25.63
CA THR A 379 -8.92 -6.52 -26.08
C THR A 379 -8.32 -5.54 -25.06
N ALA A 380 -8.02 -6.00 -23.84
CA ALA A 380 -7.53 -5.16 -22.75
C ALA A 380 -6.09 -4.64 -22.97
N ASP A 381 -5.82 -3.43 -22.46
CA ASP A 381 -4.50 -2.80 -22.50
C ASP A 381 -3.44 -3.59 -21.71
N TYR A 382 -2.20 -3.62 -22.20
CA TYR A 382 -1.12 -4.43 -21.61
C TYR A 382 -0.86 -4.17 -20.12
N SER A 383 -1.05 -2.93 -19.64
CA SER A 383 -0.83 -2.56 -18.24
C SER A 383 -1.82 -3.19 -17.25
N ILE A 384 -3.01 -3.60 -17.70
CA ILE A 384 -4.06 -4.19 -16.84
C ILE A 384 -4.17 -5.71 -16.96
N ARG A 385 -3.60 -6.32 -18.02
CA ARG A 385 -3.68 -7.76 -18.27
C ARG A 385 -3.22 -8.59 -17.08
N GLU A 386 -2.09 -8.25 -16.45
CA GLU A 386 -1.55 -9.00 -15.31
C GLU A 386 -2.47 -8.98 -14.07
N GLU A 387 -3.20 -7.90 -13.82
CA GLU A 387 -4.15 -7.83 -12.70
C GLU A 387 -5.45 -8.59 -13.02
N ILE A 388 -5.95 -8.50 -14.25
CA ILE A 388 -7.11 -9.27 -14.71
C ILE A 388 -6.80 -10.76 -14.67
N VAL A 389 -5.62 -11.18 -15.15
CA VAL A 389 -5.13 -12.57 -15.09
C VAL A 389 -5.09 -13.08 -13.65
N LEU A 390 -4.55 -12.29 -12.72
CA LEU A 390 -4.49 -12.67 -11.31
C LEU A 390 -5.89 -12.79 -10.69
N LYS A 391 -6.81 -11.86 -11.00
CA LYS A 391 -8.22 -11.92 -10.55
C LYS A 391 -8.95 -13.13 -11.10
N VAL A 392 -8.85 -13.41 -12.41
CA VAL A 392 -9.51 -14.57 -13.05
C VAL A 392 -9.00 -15.88 -12.45
N ALA A 393 -7.70 -16.03 -12.23
CA ALA A 393 -7.13 -17.21 -11.57
C ALA A 393 -7.69 -17.42 -10.14
N ILE A 394 -7.81 -16.35 -9.34
CA ILE A 394 -8.39 -16.39 -7.99
C ILE A 394 -9.88 -16.75 -8.02
N LEU A 395 -10.67 -16.14 -8.91
CA LEU A 395 -12.10 -16.44 -9.03
C LEU A 395 -12.35 -17.88 -9.48
N ALA A 396 -11.54 -18.38 -10.41
CA ALA A 396 -11.58 -19.76 -10.87
C ALA A 396 -11.25 -20.74 -9.73
N GLU A 397 -10.16 -20.52 -8.98
CA GLU A 397 -9.77 -21.40 -7.86
C GLU A 397 -10.82 -21.36 -6.73
N LYS A 398 -11.34 -20.18 -6.38
CA LYS A 398 -12.25 -19.99 -5.23
C LYS A 398 -13.66 -20.53 -5.48
N TYR A 399 -14.13 -20.49 -6.73
CA TYR A 399 -15.53 -20.79 -7.08
C TYR A 399 -15.71 -21.97 -8.05
N ALA A 400 -14.67 -22.73 -8.36
CA ALA A 400 -14.80 -24.02 -9.04
C ALA A 400 -15.72 -24.97 -8.26
N VAL A 401 -16.82 -25.36 -8.89
CA VAL A 401 -17.65 -26.52 -8.49
C VAL A 401 -17.22 -27.76 -9.27
N ASP A 402 -16.81 -27.55 -10.53
CA ASP A 402 -16.24 -28.53 -11.43
C ASP A 402 -14.80 -28.08 -11.78
N TYR A 403 -13.83 -28.99 -11.66
CA TYR A 403 -12.42 -28.72 -11.94
C TYR A 403 -12.07 -28.81 -13.42
N THR A 404 -12.91 -29.41 -14.28
CA THR A 404 -12.74 -29.34 -15.74
C THR A 404 -12.85 -27.89 -16.22
N TRP A 405 -13.86 -27.17 -15.75
CA TRP A 405 -14.04 -25.72 -15.98
C TRP A 405 -12.87 -24.88 -15.44
N TYR A 406 -12.27 -25.26 -14.31
CA TYR A 406 -11.06 -24.61 -13.79
C TYR A 406 -9.88 -24.80 -14.76
N VAL A 407 -9.63 -26.02 -15.21
CA VAL A 407 -8.58 -26.33 -16.20
C VAL A 407 -8.80 -25.55 -17.50
N ASP A 408 -10.01 -25.57 -18.06
CA ASP A 408 -10.34 -24.82 -19.28
C ASP A 408 -10.16 -23.30 -19.12
N THR A 409 -10.50 -22.77 -17.94
CA THR A 409 -10.31 -21.35 -17.62
C THR A 409 -8.83 -20.99 -17.61
N ILE A 410 -7.98 -21.75 -16.90
CA ILE A 410 -6.54 -21.45 -16.82
C ILE A 410 -5.84 -21.68 -18.16
N LEU A 411 -6.21 -22.71 -18.94
CA LEU A 411 -5.65 -22.94 -20.26
C LEU A 411 -6.03 -21.82 -21.26
N ASN A 412 -7.27 -21.32 -21.22
CA ASN A 412 -7.65 -20.14 -22.00
C ASN A 412 -6.91 -18.87 -21.53
N LEU A 413 -6.68 -18.73 -20.22
CA LEU A 413 -5.92 -17.60 -19.67
C LEU A 413 -4.46 -17.58 -20.19
N ILE A 414 -3.82 -18.75 -20.22
CA ILE A 414 -2.48 -18.94 -20.80
C ILE A 414 -2.48 -18.75 -22.33
N ARG A 415 -3.56 -19.15 -23.03
CA ARG A 415 -3.73 -18.95 -24.48
C ARG A 415 -3.87 -17.48 -24.86
N ILE A 416 -4.59 -16.68 -24.07
CA ILE A 416 -4.93 -15.28 -24.39
C ILE A 416 -3.86 -14.29 -23.92
N ALA A 417 -3.31 -14.49 -22.71
CA ALA A 417 -2.43 -13.53 -22.05
C ALA A 417 -1.24 -14.19 -21.36
N GLY A 418 -0.70 -15.26 -21.96
CA GLY A 418 0.34 -16.11 -21.37
C GLY A 418 1.57 -15.39 -20.82
N ASP A 419 1.99 -14.27 -21.43
CA ASP A 419 3.12 -13.44 -20.99
C ASP A 419 2.88 -12.81 -19.60
N TYR A 420 1.61 -12.61 -19.24
CA TYR A 420 1.16 -11.98 -18.00
C TYR A 420 0.76 -13.00 -16.92
N VAL A 421 0.88 -14.30 -17.19
CA VAL A 421 0.57 -15.37 -16.25
C VAL A 421 1.72 -15.55 -15.25
N SER A 422 1.49 -15.13 -14.01
CA SER A 422 2.38 -15.37 -12.86
C SER A 422 2.72 -16.86 -12.74
N GLU A 423 3.95 -17.19 -12.33
CA GLU A 423 4.35 -18.59 -12.20
C GLU A 423 3.49 -19.36 -11.18
N GLU A 424 3.05 -18.70 -10.11
CA GLU A 424 2.14 -19.28 -9.12
C GLU A 424 0.85 -19.83 -9.75
N VAL A 425 0.32 -19.19 -10.81
CA VAL A 425 -0.92 -19.61 -11.48
C VAL A 425 -0.69 -20.93 -12.23
N TRP A 426 0.44 -21.05 -12.95
CA TRP A 426 0.73 -22.27 -13.71
C TRP A 426 1.32 -23.40 -12.84
N TYR A 427 1.98 -23.09 -11.72
CA TYR A 427 2.26 -24.06 -10.66
C TYR A 427 0.95 -24.58 -10.02
N ARG A 428 -0.03 -23.69 -9.77
CA ARG A 428 -1.28 -24.07 -9.08
C ARG A 428 -2.16 -25.00 -9.88
N VAL A 429 -2.29 -24.82 -11.20
CA VAL A 429 -3.03 -25.77 -12.04
C VAL A 429 -2.37 -27.16 -12.07
N ILE A 430 -1.04 -27.24 -12.08
CA ILE A 430 -0.32 -28.53 -11.97
C ILE A 430 -0.60 -29.20 -10.62
N GLN A 431 -0.54 -28.46 -9.51
CA GLN A 431 -0.87 -28.98 -8.17
C GLN A 431 -2.30 -29.52 -8.10
N ILE A 432 -3.27 -28.78 -8.65
CA ILE A 432 -4.69 -29.16 -8.63
C ILE A 432 -4.94 -30.41 -9.49
N VAL A 433 -4.31 -30.51 -10.68
CA VAL A 433 -4.47 -31.69 -11.55
C VAL A 433 -3.81 -32.95 -10.96
N ILE A 434 -2.65 -32.84 -10.30
CA ILE A 434 -2.07 -33.99 -9.59
C ILE A 434 -2.96 -34.44 -8.43
N ASN A 435 -3.48 -33.50 -7.63
CA ASN A 435 -4.32 -33.81 -6.47
C ASN A 435 -5.76 -34.24 -6.83
N ARG A 436 -6.13 -34.37 -8.12
CA ARG A 436 -7.51 -34.67 -8.59
C ARG A 436 -7.52 -35.60 -9.79
N ASP A 437 -7.60 -36.90 -9.50
CA ASP A 437 -7.63 -38.00 -10.49
C ASP A 437 -8.75 -37.85 -11.54
N ASP A 438 -9.90 -37.28 -11.15
CA ASP A 438 -11.06 -37.09 -12.01
C ASP A 438 -10.83 -36.11 -13.18
N VAL A 439 -9.83 -35.22 -13.10
CA VAL A 439 -9.51 -34.28 -14.18
C VAL A 439 -8.20 -34.56 -14.93
N GLN A 440 -7.38 -35.53 -14.49
CA GLN A 440 -6.08 -35.82 -15.12
C GLN A 440 -6.21 -36.16 -16.61
N GLY A 441 -7.10 -37.10 -16.97
CA GLY A 441 -7.34 -37.49 -18.36
C GLY A 441 -7.94 -36.37 -19.22
N TYR A 442 -8.78 -35.51 -18.64
CA TYR A 442 -9.32 -34.33 -19.32
C TYR A 442 -8.21 -33.29 -19.59
N ALA A 443 -7.43 -32.95 -18.57
CA ALA A 443 -6.32 -32.02 -18.66
C ALA A 443 -5.27 -32.48 -19.68
N ALA A 444 -4.87 -33.76 -19.67
CA ALA A 444 -3.95 -34.32 -20.65
C ALA A 444 -4.48 -34.13 -22.09
N LYS A 445 -5.76 -34.42 -22.34
CA LYS A 445 -6.38 -34.24 -23.66
C LYS A 445 -6.45 -32.77 -24.08
N THR A 446 -7.07 -31.91 -23.26
CA THR A 446 -7.27 -30.49 -23.60
C THR A 446 -5.94 -29.77 -23.82
N VAL A 447 -4.90 -30.12 -23.05
CA VAL A 447 -3.56 -29.58 -23.24
C VAL A 447 -2.89 -30.12 -24.51
N PHE A 448 -3.04 -31.41 -24.82
CA PHE A 448 -2.53 -31.98 -26.08
C PHE A 448 -3.15 -31.29 -27.31
N GLU A 449 -4.47 -31.07 -27.30
CA GLU A 449 -5.18 -30.35 -28.37
C GLU A 449 -4.73 -28.87 -28.45
N ALA A 450 -4.54 -28.19 -27.30
CA ALA A 450 -4.06 -26.81 -27.26
C ALA A 450 -2.59 -26.65 -27.75
N LEU A 451 -1.72 -27.64 -27.52
CA LEU A 451 -0.32 -27.63 -27.96
C LEU A 451 -0.16 -27.79 -29.48
N GLN A 452 -1.15 -28.36 -30.17
CA GLN A 452 -1.15 -28.48 -31.64
C GLN A 452 -1.23 -27.12 -32.35
N ALA A 453 -1.66 -26.05 -31.65
CA ALA A 453 -1.65 -24.70 -32.17
C ALA A 453 -0.22 -24.29 -32.59
N PRO A 454 0.00 -23.76 -33.82
CA PRO A 454 1.30 -23.25 -34.22
C PRO A 454 1.80 -22.13 -33.28
N ALA A 455 0.92 -21.18 -32.99
CA ALA A 455 1.12 -20.13 -32.00
C ALA A 455 0.71 -20.62 -30.60
N CYS A 456 1.66 -21.14 -29.83
CA CYS A 456 1.49 -21.51 -28.42
C CYS A 456 2.44 -20.66 -27.55
N HIS A 457 1.95 -20.11 -26.45
CA HIS A 457 2.80 -19.38 -25.49
C HIS A 457 3.67 -20.34 -24.66
N GLU A 458 4.86 -19.93 -24.21
CA GLU A 458 5.82 -20.81 -23.53
C GLU A 458 5.24 -21.43 -22.24
N ASN A 459 4.47 -20.69 -21.44
CA ASN A 459 3.84 -21.24 -20.24
C ASN A 459 2.84 -22.38 -20.55
N LEU A 460 2.28 -22.46 -21.77
CA LEU A 460 1.48 -23.63 -22.20
C LEU A 460 2.37 -24.85 -22.45
N VAL A 461 3.56 -24.64 -23.03
CA VAL A 461 4.58 -25.70 -23.21
C VAL A 461 5.11 -26.19 -21.85
N LYS A 462 5.24 -25.31 -20.85
CA LYS A 462 5.58 -25.71 -19.47
C LYS A 462 4.50 -26.62 -18.86
N VAL A 463 3.26 -26.13 -18.81
CA VAL A 463 2.12 -26.86 -18.24
C VAL A 463 1.89 -28.19 -18.97
N GLY A 464 1.96 -28.19 -20.30
CA GLY A 464 1.72 -29.40 -21.09
C GLY A 464 2.88 -30.37 -21.16
N GLY A 465 4.13 -29.90 -21.11
CA GLY A 465 5.27 -30.77 -20.88
C GLY A 465 5.13 -31.52 -19.55
N TYR A 466 4.71 -30.83 -18.48
CA TYR A 466 4.47 -31.46 -17.19
C TYR A 466 3.29 -32.44 -17.22
N ILE A 467 2.09 -31.97 -17.61
CA ILE A 467 0.84 -32.76 -17.55
C ILE A 467 0.91 -33.99 -18.45
N LEU A 468 1.51 -33.90 -19.65
CA LEU A 468 1.73 -35.09 -20.48
C LEU A 468 2.79 -36.02 -19.88
N GLY A 469 3.82 -35.47 -19.21
CA GLY A 469 4.87 -36.24 -18.55
C GLY A 469 4.38 -37.14 -17.42
N GLU A 470 3.30 -36.76 -16.72
CA GLU A 470 2.60 -37.61 -15.75
C GLU A 470 1.49 -38.44 -16.41
N PHE A 471 0.54 -37.77 -17.09
CA PHE A 471 -0.78 -38.32 -17.43
C PHE A 471 -0.98 -38.58 -18.94
N GLY A 472 0.08 -38.48 -19.74
CA GLY A 472 0.06 -38.76 -21.18
C GLY A 472 -0.25 -40.23 -21.51
N ASN A 473 -0.08 -41.13 -20.54
CA ASN A 473 -0.48 -42.54 -20.59
C ASN A 473 -2.01 -42.69 -20.75
N LEU A 474 -2.82 -41.86 -20.07
CA LEU A 474 -4.28 -41.91 -20.13
C LEU A 474 -4.85 -41.61 -21.54
N ILE A 475 -4.11 -40.84 -22.35
CA ILE A 475 -4.51 -40.47 -23.72
C ILE A 475 -3.74 -41.22 -24.82
N ALA A 476 -2.75 -42.04 -24.47
CA ALA A 476 -1.91 -42.77 -25.43
C ALA A 476 -2.68 -43.84 -26.24
N GLY A 477 -3.87 -44.24 -25.79
CA GLY A 477 -4.73 -45.22 -26.46
C GLY A 477 -5.49 -44.70 -27.69
N ASP A 478 -5.62 -43.38 -27.88
CA ASP A 478 -6.12 -42.83 -29.15
C ASP A 478 -4.94 -42.70 -30.14
N PRO A 479 -5.01 -43.28 -31.35
CA PRO A 479 -3.97 -43.14 -32.37
C PRO A 479 -3.53 -41.69 -32.65
N ARG A 480 -4.42 -40.70 -32.47
CA ARG A 480 -4.14 -39.26 -32.64
C ARG A 480 -3.20 -38.69 -31.58
N SER A 481 -3.19 -39.28 -30.39
CA SER A 481 -2.35 -38.90 -29.23
C SER A 481 -1.41 -40.02 -28.81
N SER A 482 -1.00 -40.88 -29.76
CA SER A 482 0.00 -41.92 -29.53
C SER A 482 1.34 -41.34 -29.01
N PRO A 483 2.14 -42.10 -28.24
CA PRO A 483 3.35 -41.60 -27.57
C PRO A 483 4.35 -40.91 -28.49
N LEU A 484 4.54 -41.44 -29.72
CA LEU A 484 5.40 -40.84 -30.72
C LEU A 484 4.89 -39.48 -31.20
N ILE A 485 3.56 -39.28 -31.31
CA ILE A 485 2.97 -37.98 -31.67
C ILE A 485 3.11 -36.99 -30.51
N GLN A 486 2.85 -37.42 -29.26
CA GLN A 486 3.09 -36.57 -28.07
C GLN A 486 4.54 -36.11 -27.99
N PHE A 487 5.50 -37.03 -28.18
CA PHE A 487 6.92 -36.71 -28.17
C PHE A 487 7.29 -35.73 -29.28
N ASN A 488 6.92 -36.01 -30.54
CA ASN A 488 7.23 -35.16 -31.68
C ASN A 488 6.61 -33.77 -31.55
N LEU A 489 5.39 -33.66 -31.00
CA LEU A 489 4.73 -32.39 -30.73
C LEU A 489 5.55 -31.54 -29.74
N LEU A 490 5.93 -32.10 -28.59
CA LEU A 490 6.77 -31.41 -27.60
C LEU A 490 8.16 -31.08 -28.16
N HIS A 491 8.78 -31.99 -28.92
CA HIS A 491 10.10 -31.79 -29.51
C HIS A 491 10.14 -30.72 -30.61
N SER A 492 9.02 -30.53 -31.34
CA SER A 492 8.87 -29.42 -32.29
C SER A 492 8.96 -28.04 -31.62
N LYS A 493 8.53 -27.93 -30.36
CA LYS A 493 8.56 -26.69 -29.57
C LYS A 493 9.88 -26.52 -28.79
N PHE A 494 10.50 -27.62 -28.35
CA PHE A 494 11.69 -27.66 -27.50
C PHE A 494 12.77 -26.63 -27.88
N HIS A 495 13.15 -26.59 -29.16
CA HIS A 495 14.24 -25.73 -29.66
C HIS A 495 13.93 -24.23 -29.62
N LEU A 496 12.66 -23.84 -29.48
CA LEU A 496 12.20 -22.45 -29.46
C LEU A 496 11.95 -21.90 -28.04
N CYS A 497 12.05 -22.75 -27.01
CA CYS A 497 11.73 -22.39 -25.62
C CYS A 497 12.97 -22.04 -24.78
N SER A 498 12.75 -21.29 -23.70
CA SER A 498 13.76 -20.92 -22.71
C SER A 498 14.46 -22.13 -22.06
N VAL A 499 15.57 -21.87 -21.35
CA VAL A 499 16.33 -22.90 -20.62
C VAL A 499 15.45 -23.64 -19.60
N PRO A 500 14.71 -22.99 -18.67
CA PRO A 500 13.83 -23.69 -17.72
C PRO A 500 12.81 -24.60 -18.40
N THR A 501 12.21 -24.17 -19.52
CA THR A 501 11.21 -24.97 -20.24
C THR A 501 11.85 -26.16 -20.95
N ARG A 502 13.07 -26.03 -21.50
CA ARG A 502 13.83 -27.17 -22.02
C ARG A 502 14.25 -28.14 -20.90
N ALA A 503 14.66 -27.65 -19.74
CA ALA A 503 15.02 -28.47 -18.59
C ALA A 503 13.81 -29.29 -18.07
N LEU A 504 12.63 -28.69 -18.10
CA LEU A 504 11.36 -29.36 -17.80
C LEU A 504 11.00 -30.44 -18.83
N LEU A 505 11.12 -30.13 -20.13
CA LEU A 505 10.85 -31.08 -21.21
C LEU A 505 11.82 -32.27 -21.23
N LEU A 506 13.08 -32.10 -20.80
CA LEU A 506 13.99 -33.24 -20.60
C LEU A 506 13.45 -34.20 -19.53
N SER A 507 12.82 -33.68 -18.46
CA SER A 507 12.18 -34.50 -17.42
C SER A 507 10.90 -35.19 -17.95
N THR A 508 10.13 -34.54 -18.83
CA THR A 508 9.04 -35.17 -19.59
C THR A 508 9.55 -36.33 -20.44
N TYR A 509 10.66 -36.15 -21.15
CA TYR A 509 11.22 -37.16 -22.06
C TYR A 509 11.69 -38.42 -21.32
N ILE A 510 12.31 -38.29 -20.14
CA ILE A 510 12.71 -39.47 -19.37
C ILE A 510 11.50 -40.20 -18.75
N LYS A 511 10.42 -39.48 -18.38
CA LYS A 511 9.14 -40.11 -18.01
C LYS A 511 8.50 -40.84 -19.18
N PHE A 512 8.55 -40.30 -20.40
CA PHE A 512 8.12 -41.04 -21.61
C PHE A 512 8.94 -42.30 -21.87
N VAL A 513 10.23 -42.34 -21.52
CA VAL A 513 11.06 -43.57 -21.60
C VAL A 513 10.63 -44.63 -20.58
N ASN A 514 10.04 -44.23 -19.44
CA ASN A 514 9.43 -45.15 -18.47
C ASN A 514 8.07 -45.66 -18.98
N LEU A 515 7.16 -44.72 -19.27
CA LEU A 515 5.77 -44.99 -19.64
C LEU A 515 5.61 -45.73 -20.98
N PHE A 516 6.52 -45.47 -21.94
CA PHE A 516 6.36 -45.89 -23.33
C PHE A 516 7.65 -46.51 -23.90
N PRO A 517 7.90 -47.81 -23.67
CA PRO A 517 9.10 -48.49 -24.18
C PRO A 517 9.28 -48.42 -25.71
N GLU A 518 8.21 -48.22 -26.47
CA GLU A 518 8.22 -48.09 -27.94
C GLU A 518 8.95 -46.82 -28.46
N VAL A 519 8.85 -45.69 -27.76
CA VAL A 519 9.48 -44.42 -28.18
C VAL A 519 10.87 -44.22 -27.55
N LYS A 520 11.31 -45.15 -26.70
CA LYS A 520 12.60 -45.12 -25.99
C LYS A 520 13.79 -44.87 -26.92
N ALA A 521 13.86 -45.54 -28.07
CA ALA A 521 14.98 -45.41 -29.00
C ALA A 521 15.09 -43.95 -29.53
N THR A 522 14.00 -43.39 -30.03
CA THR A 522 13.92 -42.01 -30.54
C THR A 522 14.32 -40.99 -29.48
N ILE A 523 13.86 -41.16 -28.23
CA ILE A 523 14.21 -40.27 -27.12
C ILE A 523 15.69 -40.42 -26.75
N GLN A 524 16.22 -41.63 -26.69
CA GLN A 524 17.64 -41.86 -26.38
C GLN A 524 18.57 -41.26 -27.44
N ASP A 525 18.21 -41.27 -28.71
CA ASP A 525 19.01 -40.64 -29.77
C ASP A 525 18.99 -39.11 -29.68
N VAL A 526 17.86 -38.50 -29.29
CA VAL A 526 17.78 -37.06 -28.96
C VAL A 526 18.61 -36.72 -27.71
N LEU A 527 18.47 -37.48 -26.62
CA LEU A 527 19.28 -37.28 -25.40
C LEU A 527 20.78 -37.50 -25.64
N ARG A 528 21.15 -38.35 -26.61
CA ARG A 528 22.54 -38.58 -27.04
C ARG A 528 23.06 -37.52 -28.04
N SER A 529 22.22 -36.60 -28.51
CA SER A 529 22.65 -35.58 -29.46
C SER A 529 23.70 -34.65 -28.85
N ASP A 530 24.66 -34.22 -29.67
CA ASP A 530 25.67 -33.24 -29.25
C ASP A 530 25.06 -31.93 -28.72
N SER A 531 23.87 -31.55 -29.21
CA SER A 531 23.17 -30.34 -28.76
C SER A 531 22.57 -30.47 -27.35
N GLN A 532 22.46 -31.70 -26.82
CA GLN A 532 22.05 -31.98 -25.45
C GLN A 532 23.28 -32.29 -24.57
N LEU A 533 24.16 -33.21 -24.99
CA LEU A 533 25.31 -33.64 -24.18
C LEU A 533 26.44 -32.59 -24.07
N LYS A 534 26.57 -31.70 -25.07
CA LYS A 534 27.55 -30.59 -25.07
C LYS A 534 26.84 -29.23 -24.99
N ASN A 535 25.69 -29.18 -24.32
CA ASN A 535 24.99 -27.93 -24.09
C ASN A 535 25.85 -26.99 -23.21
N ALA A 536 25.76 -25.68 -23.45
CA ALA A 536 26.48 -24.68 -22.66
C ALA A 536 25.78 -24.35 -21.32
N ASP A 537 24.51 -24.75 -21.17
CA ASP A 537 23.77 -24.62 -19.92
C ASP A 537 23.91 -25.88 -19.05
N VAL A 538 24.21 -25.66 -17.76
CA VAL A 538 24.53 -26.74 -16.80
C VAL A 538 23.31 -27.59 -16.45
N GLU A 539 22.12 -26.99 -16.30
CA GLU A 539 20.89 -27.77 -16.01
C GLU A 539 20.51 -28.65 -17.22
N LEU A 540 20.62 -28.11 -18.44
CA LEU A 540 20.35 -28.88 -19.66
C LEU A 540 21.36 -30.00 -19.85
N GLN A 541 22.65 -29.74 -19.63
CA GLN A 541 23.69 -30.76 -19.75
C GLN A 541 23.54 -31.85 -18.67
N GLN A 542 23.34 -31.47 -17.41
CA GLN A 542 23.22 -32.41 -16.29
C GLN A 542 22.03 -33.35 -16.51
N ARG A 543 20.82 -32.81 -16.78
CA ARG A 543 19.63 -33.62 -17.05
C ARG A 543 19.81 -34.52 -18.27
N ALA A 544 20.38 -34.02 -19.37
CA ALA A 544 20.61 -34.84 -20.56
C ALA A 544 21.55 -36.03 -20.27
N VAL A 545 22.65 -35.78 -19.56
CA VAL A 545 23.62 -36.83 -19.18
C VAL A 545 22.99 -37.83 -18.21
N GLU A 546 22.34 -37.36 -17.14
CA GLU A 546 21.69 -38.22 -16.14
C GLU A 546 20.60 -39.10 -16.75
N TYR A 547 19.69 -38.52 -17.54
CA TYR A 547 18.57 -39.24 -18.13
C TYR A 547 19.02 -40.21 -19.24
N LEU A 548 20.06 -39.87 -20.01
CA LEU A 548 20.68 -40.81 -20.94
C LEU A 548 21.35 -41.98 -20.20
N ARG A 549 22.04 -41.73 -19.08
CA ARG A 549 22.66 -42.79 -18.27
C ARG A 549 21.63 -43.66 -17.57
N LEU A 550 20.61 -43.07 -16.95
CA LEU A 550 19.51 -43.79 -16.30
C LEU A 550 18.82 -44.75 -17.29
N SER A 551 18.42 -44.24 -18.46
CA SER A 551 17.75 -45.05 -19.49
C SER A 551 18.62 -46.15 -20.12
N THR A 552 19.95 -46.09 -19.96
CA THR A 552 20.91 -47.04 -20.56
C THR A 552 21.49 -48.04 -19.56
N VAL A 553 21.63 -47.66 -18.28
CA VAL A 553 22.40 -48.41 -17.27
C VAL A 553 21.49 -49.00 -16.17
N ALA A 554 20.36 -48.37 -15.84
CA ALA A 554 19.45 -48.91 -14.84
C ALA A 554 18.64 -50.10 -15.39
N SER A 555 18.24 -51.02 -14.51
CA SER A 555 17.19 -51.99 -14.82
C SER A 555 15.84 -51.29 -14.97
N THR A 556 14.91 -51.93 -15.67
CA THR A 556 13.53 -51.42 -15.84
C THR A 556 12.88 -51.10 -14.51
N ASP A 557 13.04 -51.97 -13.52
CA ASP A 557 12.45 -51.83 -12.18
C ASP A 557 12.97 -50.59 -11.46
N ILE A 558 14.29 -50.36 -11.48
CA ILE A 558 14.92 -49.17 -10.87
C ILE A 558 14.49 -47.90 -11.61
N LEU A 559 14.40 -47.95 -12.94
CA LEU A 559 13.94 -46.82 -13.75
C LEU A 559 12.47 -46.49 -13.45
N ALA A 560 11.62 -47.50 -13.23
CA ALA A 560 10.24 -47.33 -12.83
C ALA A 560 10.10 -46.73 -11.42
N THR A 561 10.85 -47.21 -10.41
CA THR A 561 10.82 -46.65 -9.05
C THR A 561 11.36 -45.21 -8.98
N VAL A 562 12.34 -44.84 -9.83
CA VAL A 562 12.86 -43.46 -9.89
C VAL A 562 11.89 -42.51 -10.61
N LEU A 563 10.97 -43.03 -11.42
CA LEU A 563 10.04 -42.28 -12.27
C LEU A 563 8.59 -42.71 -12.03
N GLU A 564 8.29 -43.06 -10.77
CA GLU A 564 6.97 -43.40 -10.26
C GLU A 564 6.06 -42.16 -10.24
N GLU A 565 4.75 -42.35 -10.07
CA GLU A 565 3.77 -41.27 -10.06
C GLU A 565 4.05 -40.31 -8.88
N MET A 566 4.07 -39.00 -9.16
CA MET A 566 4.48 -37.99 -8.17
C MET A 566 3.47 -37.93 -7.01
N PRO A 567 3.93 -38.01 -5.75
CA PRO A 567 3.03 -37.89 -4.59
C PRO A 567 2.24 -36.57 -4.60
N PRO A 568 0.97 -36.58 -4.12
CA PRO A 568 0.14 -35.39 -4.05
C PRO A 568 0.81 -34.23 -3.30
N PHE A 569 0.60 -33.01 -3.79
CA PHE A 569 1.13 -31.81 -3.15
C PHE A 569 0.39 -31.55 -1.82
N PRO A 570 1.12 -31.22 -0.73
CA PRO A 570 0.49 -30.84 0.53
C PRO A 570 -0.30 -29.53 0.37
N GLU A 571 -1.44 -29.43 1.05
CA GLU A 571 -2.23 -28.20 1.05
C GLU A 571 -1.42 -27.03 1.63
N ARG A 572 -1.46 -25.91 0.92
CA ARG A 572 -0.81 -24.64 1.27
C ARG A 572 -1.76 -23.50 0.93
N GLU A 573 -1.64 -22.41 1.68
CA GLU A 573 -2.34 -21.16 1.38
C GLU A 573 -2.02 -20.69 -0.05
N SER A 574 -3.03 -20.21 -0.78
CA SER A 574 -2.90 -19.84 -2.19
C SER A 574 -1.96 -18.64 -2.36
N SER A 575 -0.71 -18.89 -2.75
CA SER A 575 0.35 -17.91 -3.03
C SER A 575 -0.10 -16.78 -3.96
N ILE A 576 -1.01 -17.09 -4.89
CA ILE A 576 -1.71 -16.17 -5.79
C ILE A 576 -2.38 -14.99 -5.03
N LEU A 577 -3.02 -15.25 -3.89
CA LEU A 577 -3.64 -14.22 -3.03
C LEU A 577 -2.58 -13.36 -2.32
N ALA A 578 -1.49 -13.98 -1.85
CA ALA A 578 -0.38 -13.25 -1.23
C ALA A 578 0.29 -12.29 -2.23
N LYS A 579 0.44 -12.69 -3.50
CA LYS A 579 0.93 -11.80 -4.55
C LYS A 579 -0.04 -10.67 -4.87
N LEU A 580 -1.36 -10.91 -4.88
CA LEU A 580 -2.35 -9.83 -5.06
C LEU A 580 -2.27 -8.80 -3.92
N LYS A 581 -2.24 -9.25 -2.65
CA LYS A 581 -2.07 -8.36 -1.48
C LYS A 581 -0.74 -7.57 -1.57
N LYS A 582 0.37 -8.23 -1.95
CA LYS A 582 1.67 -7.58 -2.17
C LYS A 582 1.65 -6.54 -3.31
N LYS A 583 0.82 -6.71 -4.35
CA LYS A 583 0.80 -5.85 -5.53
C LYS A 583 -0.09 -4.61 -5.39
N LYS A 584 -1.22 -4.67 -4.66
CA LYS A 584 -2.06 -3.49 -4.40
C LYS A 584 -1.50 -2.53 -3.33
N GLY A 585 -0.46 -2.97 -2.59
CA GLY A 585 0.20 -2.17 -1.56
C GLY A 585 -0.68 -1.93 -0.31
N PRO A 586 -0.16 -1.23 0.71
CA PRO A 586 -0.92 -0.90 1.92
C PRO A 586 -1.91 0.25 1.63
N SER A 587 -2.98 -0.05 0.89
CA SER A 587 -3.98 0.90 0.43
C SER A 587 -5.41 0.45 0.81
N THR A 588 -5.93 0.97 1.93
CA THR A 588 -7.38 1.13 2.20
C THR A 588 -8.29 -0.11 2.09
N VAL A 589 -7.86 -1.29 2.56
CA VAL A 589 -8.76 -2.47 2.73
C VAL A 589 -8.51 -3.25 4.05
N THR A 590 -7.40 -3.00 4.75
CA THR A 590 -6.92 -3.85 5.88
C THR A 590 -7.81 -3.84 7.12
N ASP A 591 -8.36 -2.68 7.49
CA ASP A 591 -8.96 -2.43 8.81
C ASP A 591 -10.29 -3.19 9.04
N LEU A 592 -10.85 -3.81 7.99
CA LEU A 592 -12.14 -4.50 8.03
C LEU A 592 -12.04 -6.03 8.23
N GLU A 593 -10.93 -6.68 7.85
CA GLU A 593 -10.78 -8.15 8.05
C GLU A 593 -10.40 -8.49 9.50
N GLU A 594 -9.53 -7.70 10.14
CA GLU A 594 -9.00 -8.01 11.48
C GLU A 594 -10.06 -7.82 12.59
N THR A 595 -10.83 -6.73 12.51
CA THR A 595 -11.93 -6.41 13.44
C THR A 595 -13.01 -7.52 13.55
N LYS A 596 -13.09 -8.42 12.56
CA LYS A 596 -14.06 -9.54 12.55
C LYS A 596 -13.53 -10.80 13.26
N ARG A 597 -12.21 -10.93 13.48
CA ARG A 597 -11.63 -12.06 14.23
C ARG A 597 -11.72 -11.86 15.74
N GLU A 598 -11.36 -10.67 16.24
CA GLU A 598 -11.32 -10.40 17.69
C GLU A 598 -12.67 -10.56 18.39
N ARG A 599 -13.79 -10.29 17.72
CA ARG A 599 -15.15 -10.37 18.30
C ARG A 599 -15.75 -11.78 18.41
N SER A 600 -14.97 -12.84 18.18
CA SER A 600 -15.48 -14.21 18.07
C SER A 600 -14.90 -15.24 19.05
N ILE A 601 -14.12 -14.78 20.05
CA ILE A 601 -13.50 -15.66 21.08
C ILE A 601 -14.27 -15.62 22.41
N ASP A 602 -14.86 -14.49 22.79
CA ASP A 602 -15.64 -14.36 24.04
C ASP A 602 -17.13 -14.67 23.83
N VAL A 603 -17.53 -15.94 24.08
CA VAL A 603 -18.74 -16.37 24.83
C VAL A 603 -18.87 -17.90 24.79
N ASN A 604 -18.35 -18.58 25.83
CA ASN A 604 -19.03 -19.65 26.57
C ASN A 604 -18.19 -20.10 27.77
N GLY A 605 -18.82 -20.41 28.91
CA GLY A 605 -18.12 -20.60 30.19
C GLY A 605 -18.32 -21.97 30.85
N GLY A 606 -17.22 -22.71 31.00
CA GLY A 606 -16.97 -23.76 32.00
C GLY A 606 -17.58 -25.16 31.76
N PRO A 607 -17.25 -26.16 32.61
CA PRO A 607 -16.16 -26.20 33.61
C PRO A 607 -15.16 -27.38 33.41
N GLU A 608 -13.97 -27.30 34.00
CA GLU A 608 -12.96 -28.37 34.00
C GLU A 608 -13.26 -29.53 34.97
N PRO A 609 -12.85 -30.77 34.64
CA PRO A 609 -12.69 -31.86 35.60
C PRO A 609 -11.21 -32.23 35.86
N VAL A 610 -10.79 -32.25 37.12
CA VAL A 610 -9.47 -32.72 37.56
C VAL A 610 -9.53 -34.19 38.01
N PRO A 611 -8.52 -35.02 37.68
CA PRO A 611 -8.13 -36.16 38.51
C PRO A 611 -6.66 -36.08 38.96
N ALA A 612 -6.30 -36.77 40.06
CA ALA A 612 -5.01 -36.59 40.73
C ALA A 612 -4.35 -37.92 41.16
N SER A 613 -3.02 -37.87 41.38
CA SER A 613 -2.20 -38.83 42.15
C SER A 613 -1.99 -40.25 41.53
N THR A 614 -0.95 -41.05 41.83
CA THR A 614 0.14 -40.97 42.83
C THR A 614 1.37 -41.84 42.44
N SER A 615 2.48 -41.72 43.19
CA SER A 615 3.58 -42.71 43.41
C SER A 615 4.66 -42.89 42.31
N ALA A 616 5.96 -43.12 42.63
CA ALA A 616 6.69 -42.99 43.90
C ALA A 616 8.24 -42.96 43.73
N ALA A 617 8.92 -42.32 44.70
CA ALA A 617 10.34 -42.46 45.12
C ALA A 617 11.47 -42.15 44.08
N SER A 618 12.65 -41.65 44.46
CA SER A 618 13.33 -41.62 45.78
C SER A 618 14.20 -40.36 46.01
N THR A 619 14.71 -40.20 47.24
CA THR A 619 15.45 -39.06 47.82
C THR A 619 16.95 -39.42 48.05
N PRO A 620 17.86 -38.60 48.65
CA PRO A 620 17.68 -37.30 49.35
C PRO A 620 18.74 -36.19 49.13
N SER A 621 18.46 -35.00 49.69
CA SER A 621 19.42 -33.90 50.02
C SER A 621 20.10 -34.15 51.39
N PRO A 622 20.97 -33.28 51.97
CA PRO A 622 20.76 -31.84 52.27
C PRO A 622 21.80 -30.97 51.51
N SER A 623 22.24 -29.75 51.85
CA SER A 623 22.14 -28.77 52.97
C SER A 623 22.38 -27.36 52.37
N ALA A 624 22.29 -26.20 53.04
CA ALA A 624 21.60 -25.64 54.21
C ALA A 624 22.00 -24.13 54.28
N ASP A 625 21.30 -23.32 55.07
CA ASP A 625 21.54 -21.89 55.39
C ASP A 625 21.54 -20.82 54.26
N LEU A 626 21.43 -19.51 54.54
CA LEU A 626 20.44 -18.73 55.33
C LEU A 626 20.80 -17.22 55.22
N LEU A 627 19.95 -16.40 54.56
CA LEU A 627 19.86 -14.92 54.63
C LEU A 627 21.11 -14.04 54.35
N GLY A 628 20.96 -13.07 53.43
CA GLY A 628 21.35 -11.67 53.71
C GLY A 628 22.38 -10.95 52.82
N LEU A 629 21.88 -9.98 52.03
CA LEU A 629 22.49 -8.67 51.74
C LEU A 629 23.96 -8.53 51.24
N GLY A 630 24.12 -8.19 49.96
CA GLY A 630 24.81 -6.95 49.59
C GLY A 630 26.19 -6.97 48.90
N ALA A 631 26.45 -5.89 48.15
CA ALA A 631 27.72 -5.37 47.63
C ALA A 631 28.41 -6.09 46.43
N VAL A 632 29.14 -5.27 45.64
CA VAL A 632 29.88 -5.62 44.42
C VAL A 632 31.40 -5.68 44.72
N PRO A 633 32.11 -6.67 44.17
CA PRO A 633 33.54 -6.58 43.87
C PRO A 633 33.87 -6.81 42.36
N PRO A 634 35.10 -6.53 41.89
CA PRO A 634 35.35 -6.15 40.49
C PRO A 634 36.13 -7.14 39.62
N ALA A 635 36.37 -6.78 38.35
CA ALA A 635 37.14 -7.54 37.37
C ALA A 635 38.67 -7.52 37.60
N PRO A 636 39.41 -8.59 37.24
CA PRO A 636 40.87 -8.64 37.33
C PRO A 636 41.59 -8.18 36.04
N THR A 637 42.81 -7.67 36.21
CA THR A 637 43.72 -7.20 35.14
C THR A 637 44.55 -8.32 34.51
N GLY A 638 44.90 -8.20 33.22
CA GLY A 638 45.85 -9.08 32.53
C GLY A 638 47.33 -8.67 32.63
N PRO A 639 48.28 -9.49 32.12
CA PRO A 639 49.73 -9.21 32.13
C PRO A 639 50.27 -8.67 30.77
N PRO A 640 51.39 -7.90 30.76
CA PRO A 640 52.00 -7.32 29.55
C PRO A 640 53.37 -7.99 29.19
N PRO A 641 54.36 -7.35 28.52
CA PRO A 641 54.63 -7.60 27.10
C PRO A 641 56.08 -8.05 26.80
N THR A 642 56.41 -8.26 25.52
CA THR A 642 57.81 -8.23 25.03
C THR A 642 57.91 -7.44 23.72
N SER A 643 59.09 -6.88 23.44
CA SER A 643 59.35 -6.02 22.28
C SER A 643 60.70 -6.37 21.62
N GLY A 644 60.78 -6.17 20.31
CA GLY A 644 62.00 -6.33 19.52
C GLY A 644 61.79 -5.69 18.14
N GLY A 645 62.69 -4.81 17.72
CA GLY A 645 62.54 -4.02 16.49
C GLY A 645 63.57 -4.37 15.41
N GLY A 646 63.22 -4.05 14.16
CA GLY A 646 64.10 -4.15 13.00
C GLY A 646 63.55 -3.28 11.87
N LEU A 647 64.40 -2.45 11.26
CA LEU A 647 64.01 -1.48 10.22
C LEU A 647 63.73 -2.16 8.87
N LEU A 648 62.78 -1.60 8.10
CA LEU A 648 63.07 -0.84 6.87
C LEU A 648 61.85 0.02 6.46
N VAL A 649 62.09 1.05 5.64
CA VAL A 649 61.15 2.11 5.20
C VAL A 649 60.15 1.58 4.14
N ASP A 650 58.98 2.19 3.81
CA ASP A 650 58.91 3.53 3.17
C ASP A 650 57.51 4.24 3.16
N VAL A 651 57.55 5.55 3.42
CA VAL A 651 56.90 6.67 2.67
C VAL A 651 55.39 6.99 2.64
N PHE A 652 54.41 6.15 3.03
CA PHE A 652 53.00 6.62 3.12
C PHE A 652 52.27 6.28 4.43
N SER A 653 52.12 7.29 5.30
CA SER A 653 51.17 7.30 6.42
C SER A 653 50.82 8.76 6.77
N ASP A 654 49.71 9.25 6.20
CA ASP A 654 49.04 10.47 6.66
C ASP A 654 47.88 10.08 7.59
N SER A 655 47.46 10.98 8.48
CA SER A 655 46.77 10.60 9.72
C SER A 655 45.35 10.04 9.52
N ALA A 656 45.19 8.73 9.76
CA ALA A 656 43.88 8.09 9.92
C ALA A 656 43.42 8.14 11.39
N SER A 657 42.26 8.74 11.65
CA SER A 657 41.57 8.65 12.95
C SER A 657 41.26 7.19 13.29
N ALA A 658 41.43 6.81 14.55
CA ALA A 658 41.41 5.40 14.98
C ALA A 658 40.00 4.78 14.91
N VAL A 659 39.69 4.15 13.77
CA VAL A 659 38.57 3.22 13.63
C VAL A 659 38.87 1.96 14.47
N ALA A 660 37.87 1.46 15.20
CA ALA A 660 38.03 0.22 15.97
C ALA A 660 38.34 -0.98 15.05
N PRO A 661 39.19 -1.93 15.46
CA PRO A 661 39.60 -3.05 14.62
C PRO A 661 38.40 -3.90 14.20
N LEU A 662 38.34 -4.21 12.90
CA LEU A 662 37.28 -5.01 12.30
C LEU A 662 37.31 -6.46 12.81
N ALA A 663 36.13 -7.07 12.93
CA ALA A 663 36.03 -8.47 13.34
C ALA A 663 36.66 -9.42 12.30
N PRO A 664 37.45 -10.44 12.72
CA PRO A 664 38.09 -11.37 11.78
C PRO A 664 37.10 -11.96 10.76
N GLY A 665 37.42 -11.82 9.47
CA GLY A 665 36.58 -12.27 8.35
C GLY A 665 35.58 -11.24 7.79
N SER A 666 35.49 -10.03 8.35
CA SER A 666 34.69 -8.94 7.73
C SER A 666 35.47 -8.15 6.67
N GLU A 667 36.81 -8.10 6.73
CA GLU A 667 37.66 -7.31 5.83
C GLU A 667 37.55 -7.76 4.35
N ASP A 668 37.64 -9.07 4.08
CA ASP A 668 37.46 -9.66 2.74
C ASP A 668 36.08 -9.37 2.13
N ASN A 669 35.07 -9.19 2.99
CA ASN A 669 33.70 -8.88 2.56
C ASN A 669 33.50 -7.37 2.41
N PHE A 670 34.08 -6.54 3.28
CA PHE A 670 34.04 -5.08 3.20
C PHE A 670 34.55 -4.57 1.83
N ALA A 671 35.66 -5.12 1.35
CA ALA A 671 36.21 -4.79 0.02
C ALA A 671 35.21 -5.02 -1.13
N ARG A 672 34.26 -5.95 -0.99
CA ARG A 672 33.24 -6.24 -2.02
C ARG A 672 32.18 -5.16 -2.11
N PHE A 673 31.89 -4.45 -1.01
CA PHE A 673 30.86 -3.39 -0.98
C PHE A 673 31.28 -2.09 -1.67
N VAL A 674 32.59 -1.91 -1.94
CA VAL A 674 33.09 -0.82 -2.80
C VAL A 674 32.56 -0.95 -4.23
N CYS A 675 32.22 -2.17 -4.68
CA CYS A 675 31.75 -2.45 -6.04
C CYS A 675 30.38 -3.14 -6.10
N LYS A 676 29.75 -3.47 -4.95
CA LYS A 676 28.43 -4.12 -4.90
C LYS A 676 27.52 -3.48 -3.85
N ASN A 677 26.36 -3.05 -4.32
CA ASN A 677 25.31 -2.42 -3.52
C ASN A 677 24.51 -3.38 -2.62
N ASN A 678 24.86 -4.67 -2.57
CA ASN A 678 24.21 -5.69 -1.74
C ASN A 678 25.12 -6.89 -1.44
N GLY A 679 24.99 -7.46 -0.25
CA GLY A 679 25.70 -8.68 0.16
C GLY A 679 25.60 -8.98 1.66
N VAL A 680 26.47 -9.89 2.12
CA VAL A 680 26.71 -10.18 3.53
C VAL A 680 28.06 -9.55 3.93
N LEU A 681 28.06 -8.75 4.99
CA LEU A 681 29.24 -8.07 5.52
C LEU A 681 29.99 -8.93 6.55
N PHE A 682 29.24 -9.65 7.38
CA PHE A 682 29.79 -10.53 8.40
C PHE A 682 28.85 -11.73 8.63
N GLU A 683 29.41 -12.90 8.92
CA GLU A 683 28.65 -14.10 9.21
C GLU A 683 29.41 -14.96 10.23
N ASN A 684 28.70 -15.42 11.26
CA ASN A 684 29.18 -16.46 12.17
C ASN A 684 28.05 -17.47 12.45
N GLN A 685 28.28 -18.39 13.40
CA GLN A 685 27.32 -19.46 13.75
C GLN A 685 26.04 -18.96 14.46
N LEU A 686 25.98 -17.68 14.85
CA LEU A 686 24.88 -17.09 15.63
C LEU A 686 24.13 -16.01 14.83
N LEU A 687 24.87 -15.18 14.08
CA LEU A 687 24.37 -13.97 13.45
C LEU A 687 24.94 -13.81 12.03
N GLN A 688 24.10 -13.36 11.11
CA GLN A 688 24.46 -12.90 9.78
C GLN A 688 24.14 -11.40 9.68
N ILE A 689 25.10 -10.58 9.25
CA ILE A 689 24.93 -9.14 9.03
C ILE A 689 24.94 -8.89 7.53
N GLY A 690 23.76 -8.68 6.96
CA GLY A 690 23.56 -8.24 5.57
C GLY A 690 23.67 -6.73 5.44
N LEU A 691 24.10 -6.24 4.28
CA LEU A 691 24.14 -4.82 3.97
C LEU A 691 23.63 -4.58 2.54
N LYS A 692 22.85 -3.51 2.36
CA LYS A 692 22.39 -3.02 1.06
C LYS A 692 22.48 -1.49 1.03
N SER A 693 23.09 -0.93 -0.01
CA SER A 693 23.32 0.50 -0.16
C SER A 693 22.72 1.02 -1.47
N GLU A 694 22.03 2.16 -1.41
CA GLU A 694 21.61 2.91 -2.59
C GLU A 694 22.18 4.32 -2.50
N PHE A 695 22.99 4.72 -3.49
CA PHE A 695 23.61 6.05 -3.57
C PHE A 695 23.04 6.84 -4.73
N ARG A 696 22.64 8.08 -4.48
CA ARG A 696 22.17 9.04 -5.49
C ARG A 696 22.85 10.39 -5.25
N GLN A 697 23.81 10.73 -6.11
CA GLN A 697 24.60 11.96 -6.01
C GLN A 697 25.25 12.10 -4.61
N ASN A 698 24.88 13.12 -3.84
CA ASN A 698 25.40 13.40 -2.50
C ASN A 698 24.63 12.70 -1.36
N LEU A 699 23.65 11.84 -1.65
CA LEU A 699 22.84 11.14 -0.66
C LEU A 699 23.01 9.63 -0.76
N GLY A 700 23.31 8.98 0.36
CA GLY A 700 23.38 7.52 0.49
C GLY A 700 22.35 7.00 1.49
N ARG A 701 21.66 5.91 1.14
CA ARG A 701 20.77 5.17 2.05
C ARG A 701 21.32 3.76 2.23
N MET A 702 21.61 3.39 3.47
CA MET A 702 22.15 2.08 3.83
C MET A 702 21.15 1.33 4.71
N PHE A 703 20.83 0.10 4.30
CA PHE A 703 20.02 -0.85 5.06
C PHE A 703 20.96 -1.92 5.61
N ILE A 704 20.85 -2.21 6.90
CA ILE A 704 21.60 -3.27 7.59
C ILE A 704 20.60 -4.31 8.07
N PHE A 705 20.83 -5.57 7.73
CA PHE A 705 19.94 -6.69 8.04
C PHE A 705 20.60 -7.63 9.05
N TYR A 706 19.87 -8.03 10.07
CA TYR A 706 20.37 -8.93 11.12
C TYR A 706 19.64 -10.27 11.06
N GLY A 707 20.24 -11.24 10.37
CA GLY A 707 19.73 -12.60 10.26
C GLY A 707 20.14 -13.45 11.46
N ASN A 708 19.17 -13.92 12.24
CA ASN A 708 19.43 -14.91 13.28
C ASN A 708 19.76 -16.28 12.64
N LYS A 709 20.86 -16.92 13.04
CA LYS A 709 21.21 -18.29 12.61
C LYS A 709 20.94 -19.36 13.67
N THR A 710 20.44 -18.99 14.86
CA THR A 710 20.03 -19.93 15.90
C THR A 710 18.52 -20.25 15.83
N SER A 711 18.12 -21.34 16.46
CA SER A 711 16.70 -21.70 16.67
C SER A 711 16.03 -20.95 17.83
N THR A 712 16.73 -20.01 18.47
CA THR A 712 16.27 -19.25 19.65
C THR A 712 16.11 -17.78 19.31
N GLN A 713 14.97 -17.17 19.63
CA GLN A 713 14.73 -15.76 19.36
C GLN A 713 15.66 -14.85 20.19
N PHE A 714 16.19 -13.79 19.57
CA PHE A 714 16.92 -12.75 20.31
C PHE A 714 15.95 -11.93 21.17
N LEU A 715 16.12 -11.97 22.50
CA LEU A 715 15.25 -11.27 23.45
C LEU A 715 15.70 -9.83 23.74
N ASN A 716 16.99 -9.53 23.60
CA ASN A 716 17.58 -8.21 23.84
C ASN A 716 18.69 -7.95 22.80
N PHE A 717 18.31 -7.54 21.58
CA PHE A 717 19.26 -7.15 20.55
C PHE A 717 19.19 -5.63 20.34
N THR A 718 20.34 -4.95 20.32
CA THR A 718 20.41 -3.49 20.15
C THR A 718 21.62 -3.13 19.29
N PRO A 719 21.42 -2.75 18.02
CA PRO A 719 22.52 -2.27 17.18
C PRO A 719 22.92 -0.85 17.61
N THR A 720 24.22 -0.56 17.62
CA THR A 720 24.76 0.79 17.87
C THR A 720 25.60 1.22 16.69
N LEU A 721 25.29 2.37 16.09
CA LEU A 721 26.08 2.94 15.00
C LEU A 721 27.05 3.98 15.55
N ILE A 722 28.31 3.92 15.13
CA ILE A 722 29.34 4.93 15.42
C ILE A 722 29.85 5.42 14.07
N CYS A 723 29.98 6.75 13.89
CA CYS A 723 30.44 7.37 12.65
C CYS A 723 31.54 8.40 12.95
N ALA A 724 32.24 8.83 11.90
CA ALA A 724 33.16 9.97 11.96
C ALA A 724 32.40 11.29 11.73
N ASP A 725 32.94 12.39 12.24
CA ASP A 725 32.22 13.67 12.41
C ASP A 725 31.75 14.35 11.10
N ASP A 726 32.23 13.92 9.94
CA ASP A 726 31.91 14.50 8.63
C ASP A 726 30.57 14.05 8.01
N LEU A 727 29.82 13.13 8.65
CA LEU A 727 28.60 12.53 8.09
C LEU A 727 27.35 12.75 8.95
N GLN A 728 26.36 13.46 8.40
CA GLN A 728 25.02 13.57 8.99
C GLN A 728 24.17 12.33 8.65
N ILE A 729 23.57 11.71 9.67
CA ILE A 729 22.81 10.46 9.54
C ILE A 729 21.43 10.60 10.19
N THR A 730 20.38 10.17 9.48
CA THR A 730 19.03 9.98 10.02
C THR A 730 18.75 8.48 10.12
N SER A 731 18.70 7.93 11.33
CA SER A 731 18.40 6.51 11.58
C SER A 731 16.93 6.32 11.95
N GLU A 732 16.13 5.83 11.01
CA GLU A 732 14.78 5.32 11.26
C GLU A 732 14.86 3.79 11.48
N PRO A 733 14.25 3.23 12.54
CA PRO A 733 14.00 1.79 12.58
C PRO A 733 12.99 1.45 11.48
N ALA A 734 13.27 0.38 10.73
CA ALA A 734 12.32 -0.23 9.82
C ALA A 734 11.90 -1.58 10.40
N ASP A 735 10.63 -1.67 10.80
CA ASP A 735 9.98 -2.90 11.25
C ASP A 735 9.68 -3.85 10.06
#